data_AF-A0A8R1HWU0-F1
#
_entry.id   AF-A0A8R1HWU0-F1
#
_cell.length_a   1.000
_cell.length_b   1.000
_cell.length_c   1.000
_cell.angle_alpha   90.00
_cell.angle_beta   90.00
_cell.angle_gamma   90.00
#
_symmetry.space_group_name_H-M   'P 1'
#
loop_
_entity.id
_entity.type
_entity.pdbx_description
1 polymer ?
#
loop_
_entity_poly.entity_id
_entity_poly.type
_entity_poly.pdbx_seq_one_letter_code
_entity_poly.pdbx_strand_id
1 'polypeptide(L)'
;MSRPKIGAIGVLIFVALILNVISVFTKNWIVVSYRAYGASASIGELYQIASLGEGTDDEFSSAQGFGENDAAFFEPHDLQSLIAVDSMDSLCPLTDAVIGDVAREDAAQIYALVGRGSRSCMKILRNGLEISEMAVSDLPGNPNAVWTVKKNIEDAYDSYIVVSFVNATLALTIGDTVEEASDSGFLPTTPTIGCSMIGDDSLVQIYPEGIRHIRADKRINEWKVPPRRQIVKCAVNRRQVAVALTGGELVYFELDLNGTLNEFTERKLFNADIACMTFSEISEGELNSRFLALGTVDNAVRIISLDPNDMLMPLSTQNLPCPPESILLIDTPNDDGKGVAAVHLNIGLQNGCLFRNTVDNVTGAIMDTRTRYLGTRPVKLFKVQCQGRSAILCTSSRSWLLYHFQRRFHLTPLSYVNLEHAASFCSNQCAEGIVAISASTLRIIAAEKLGVAFNVNSFDHKMTPRRVAVHPNMPCLVTIETDHASYTEVTKTMKRNQMAADVEAMASDETEAQLAQEIATNLRERKLDERVYGAPRAARGKWASAIKLTSAVTGEKLSLFELPQDENAKCLALVQFSKHPDAVMILVGCGVNEILNAQDTEIDPLRPPRGCVYTFHLSPNGDRFDFLHRTETPLPVGAIHDFRGMALVGFGRFLRMYDIGQKKLLAKCENKNDLFETRLVSKRPRAHLAV
;
A
#
# COMPACT_ATOMS: atom_id res chain seq x y z
N MET A 1 -0.57 25.27 -57.15
CA MET A 1 -0.34 25.88 -55.82
C MET A 1 -0.51 24.80 -54.77
N SER A 2 0.60 24.29 -54.25
CA SER A 2 0.63 23.29 -53.18
C SER A 2 0.13 23.94 -51.88
N ARG A 3 -0.93 23.39 -51.30
CA ARG A 3 -1.35 23.76 -49.93
C ARG A 3 -0.32 23.22 -48.94
N PRO A 4 -0.02 23.95 -47.85
CA PRO A 4 0.97 23.49 -46.88
C PRO A 4 0.44 22.23 -46.19
N LYS A 5 1.24 21.16 -46.20
CA LYS A 5 1.04 20.02 -45.30
C LYS A 5 1.07 20.57 -43.87
N ILE A 6 -0.01 20.37 -43.14
CA ILE A 6 -0.03 20.61 -41.70
C ILE A 6 1.02 19.64 -41.12
N GLY A 7 2.18 20.16 -40.72
CA GLY A 7 3.26 19.35 -40.16
C GLY A 7 2.81 18.62 -38.90
N ALA A 8 3.53 17.58 -38.49
CA ALA A 8 3.22 16.69 -37.36
C ALA A 8 2.65 17.40 -36.11
N ILE A 9 3.15 18.60 -35.81
CA ILE A 9 2.70 19.45 -34.70
C ILE A 9 1.23 19.87 -34.84
N GLY A 10 0.74 20.19 -36.03
CA GLY A 10 -0.64 20.60 -36.25
C GLY A 10 -1.65 19.45 -36.21
N VAL A 11 -1.23 18.24 -36.60
CA VAL A 11 -2.05 17.01 -36.41
C VAL A 11 -2.13 16.66 -34.92
N LEU A 12 -1.02 16.78 -34.18
CA LEU A 12 -0.96 16.56 -32.72
C LEU A 12 -1.81 17.56 -31.92
N ILE A 13 -1.87 18.83 -32.36
CA ILE A 13 -2.75 19.86 -31.74
C ILE A 13 -4.23 19.53 -31.99
N PHE A 14 -4.58 19.01 -33.18
CA PHE A 14 -5.97 18.67 -33.52
C PHE A 14 -6.48 17.46 -32.72
N VAL A 15 -5.63 16.44 -32.52
CA VAL A 15 -5.93 15.27 -31.66
C VAL A 15 -6.12 15.69 -30.19
N ALA A 16 -5.32 16.62 -29.68
CA ALA A 16 -5.48 17.15 -28.32
C ALA A 16 -6.81 17.93 -28.12
N LEU A 17 -7.28 18.63 -29.15
CA LEU A 17 -8.56 19.35 -29.18
C LEU A 17 -9.77 18.38 -29.18
N ILE A 18 -9.65 17.22 -29.84
CA ILE A 18 -10.69 16.19 -29.86
C ILE A 18 -10.72 15.39 -28.55
N LEU A 19 -9.55 15.12 -27.94
CA LEU A 19 -9.44 14.28 -26.74
C LEU A 19 -9.60 15.04 -25.40
N ASN A 20 -9.63 16.38 -25.37
CA ASN A 20 -9.65 17.17 -24.12
C ASN A 20 -8.51 16.75 -23.15
N VAL A 21 -7.29 16.58 -23.67
CA VAL A 21 -6.09 16.16 -22.92
C VAL A 21 -5.04 17.26 -22.97
N ILE A 22 -4.35 17.54 -21.85
CA ILE A 22 -3.08 18.27 -21.89
C ILE A 22 -1.99 17.23 -22.12
N SER A 23 -1.50 17.17 -23.36
CA SER A 23 -0.36 16.34 -23.73
C SER A 23 0.91 17.18 -23.71
N VAL A 24 1.87 16.82 -22.86
CA VAL A 24 3.25 17.32 -23.00
C VAL A 24 3.92 16.42 -24.04
N PHE A 25 4.21 16.99 -25.21
CA PHE A 25 4.84 16.28 -26.31
C PHE A 25 6.36 16.44 -26.25
N THR A 26 7.08 15.34 -26.23
CA THR A 26 8.50 15.31 -26.66
C THR A 26 8.61 14.43 -27.89
N LYS A 27 9.75 14.45 -28.61
CA LYS A 27 9.92 13.79 -29.93
C LYS A 27 9.42 12.32 -29.99
N ASN A 28 9.43 11.59 -28.87
CA ASN A 28 9.09 10.15 -28.82
C ASN A 28 8.02 9.77 -27.76
N TRP A 29 7.49 10.72 -26.98
CA TRP A 29 6.62 10.42 -25.83
C TRP A 29 5.35 11.27 -25.83
N ILE A 30 4.23 10.63 -25.47
CA ILE A 30 2.95 11.29 -25.19
C ILE A 30 2.59 11.02 -23.73
N VAL A 31 2.62 12.08 -22.92
CA VAL A 31 2.01 12.04 -21.59
C VAL A 31 0.53 12.34 -21.75
N VAL A 32 -0.35 11.35 -21.56
CA VAL A 32 -1.81 11.57 -21.59
C VAL A 32 -2.26 11.84 -20.15
N SER A 33 -2.21 13.12 -19.75
CA SER A 33 -2.84 13.56 -18.52
C SER A 33 -4.22 14.12 -18.83
N TYR A 34 -5.27 13.40 -18.43
CA TYR A 34 -6.66 13.87 -18.55
C TYR A 34 -6.91 15.04 -17.58
N ARG A 35 -6.45 16.23 -17.96
CA ARG A 35 -6.67 17.48 -17.21
C ARG A 35 -7.46 18.46 -18.06
N ALA A 36 -8.76 18.25 -18.17
CA ALA A 36 -9.68 19.28 -18.63
C ALA A 36 -10.61 19.64 -17.47
N TYR A 37 -10.41 20.84 -16.92
CA TYR A 37 -11.34 21.59 -16.06
C TYR A 37 -12.38 20.74 -15.31
N GLY A 38 -11.93 20.01 -14.28
CA GLY A 38 -12.78 19.25 -13.36
C GLY A 38 -13.03 17.78 -13.75
N ALA A 39 -12.37 16.86 -13.03
CA ALA A 39 -12.88 15.51 -12.73
C ALA A 39 -13.09 14.50 -13.87
N SER A 40 -12.02 13.95 -14.49
CA SER A 40 -12.21 12.86 -15.47
C SER A 40 -11.34 11.60 -15.38
N ALA A 41 -10.27 11.49 -14.56
CA ALA A 41 -9.56 10.22 -14.44
C ALA A 41 -8.85 9.98 -13.09
N SER A 42 -9.02 8.76 -12.58
CA SER A 42 -8.38 8.19 -11.39
C SER A 42 -6.94 7.72 -11.62
N ILE A 43 -6.46 7.73 -12.88
CA ILE A 43 -5.11 7.28 -13.29
C ILE A 43 -4.60 8.20 -14.41
N GLY A 44 -3.34 8.62 -14.32
CA GLY A 44 -2.60 9.24 -15.44
C GLY A 44 -1.76 8.19 -16.16
N GLU A 45 -1.69 8.23 -17.49
CA GLU A 45 -1.00 7.20 -18.28
C GLU A 45 0.10 7.83 -19.16
N LEU A 46 1.22 7.13 -19.26
CA LEU A 46 2.35 7.48 -20.10
C LEU A 46 2.44 6.49 -21.27
N TYR A 47 2.41 7.02 -22.49
CA TYR A 47 2.50 6.23 -23.71
C TYR A 47 3.76 6.58 -24.51
N GLN A 48 4.37 5.55 -25.10
CA GLN A 48 5.41 5.67 -26.11
C GLN A 48 4.80 5.51 -27.51
N ILE A 49 5.22 6.35 -28.45
CA ILE A 49 4.78 6.26 -29.84
C ILE A 49 5.57 5.15 -30.55
N ALA A 50 4.89 4.11 -31.02
CA ALA A 50 5.46 3.01 -31.79
C ALA A 50 5.37 3.26 -33.30
N SER A 51 4.26 3.83 -33.76
CA SER A 51 4.04 4.19 -35.17
C SER A 51 3.26 5.50 -35.29
N LEU A 52 3.39 6.20 -36.42
CA LEU A 52 2.67 7.46 -36.67
C LEU A 52 1.28 7.25 -37.32
N GLY A 53 0.89 6.00 -37.57
CA GLY A 53 -0.40 5.67 -38.19
C GLY A 53 -0.50 5.96 -39.70
N GLU A 54 0.62 6.27 -40.37
CA GLU A 54 0.63 6.55 -41.82
C GLU A 54 0.40 5.27 -42.65
N GLY A 55 -0.44 5.35 -43.69
CA GLY A 55 -0.66 4.26 -44.65
C GLY A 55 -1.68 3.20 -44.23
N THR A 56 -2.59 3.54 -43.31
CA THR A 56 -3.77 2.71 -42.99
C THR A 56 -4.92 3.06 -43.95
N ASP A 57 -5.78 2.09 -44.27
CA ASP A 57 -6.91 2.28 -45.20
C ASP A 57 -8.04 3.18 -44.61
N ASP A 58 -7.89 3.62 -43.35
CA ASP A 58 -8.89 4.38 -42.58
C ASP A 58 -8.72 5.92 -42.71
N GLU A 59 -8.40 6.42 -43.90
CA GLU A 59 -8.24 7.85 -44.16
C GLU A 59 -9.54 8.52 -44.65
N PHE A 60 -10.11 9.39 -43.81
CA PHE A 60 -11.25 10.25 -44.19
C PHE A 60 -10.78 11.64 -44.61
N SER A 61 -11.37 12.16 -45.69
CA SER A 61 -11.03 13.48 -46.22
C SER A 61 -12.27 14.36 -46.37
N SER A 62 -12.15 15.64 -46.01
CA SER A 62 -13.20 16.63 -46.26
C SER A 62 -13.52 16.81 -47.75
N ALA A 63 -12.66 16.31 -48.65
CA ALA A 63 -12.87 16.33 -50.09
C ALA A 63 -13.77 15.19 -50.60
N GLN A 64 -14.04 14.15 -49.80
CA GLN A 64 -14.89 13.01 -50.19
C GLN A 64 -16.37 13.38 -50.32
N GLY A 65 -16.80 14.56 -49.83
CA GLY A 65 -18.12 15.12 -50.12
C GLY A 65 -19.27 14.27 -49.55
N PHE A 66 -19.32 14.10 -48.24
CA PHE A 66 -20.47 13.48 -47.57
C PHE A 66 -21.74 14.33 -47.75
N GLY A 67 -22.89 13.70 -48.01
CA GLY A 67 -24.19 14.39 -48.03
C GLY A 67 -24.58 14.93 -46.66
N GLU A 68 -25.59 15.79 -46.56
CA GLU A 68 -26.01 16.44 -45.29
C GLU A 68 -26.36 15.44 -44.16
N ASN A 69 -26.62 14.17 -44.48
CA ASN A 69 -26.93 13.10 -43.53
C ASN A 69 -25.93 11.93 -43.53
N ASP A 70 -24.86 11.98 -44.34
CA ASP A 70 -23.84 10.93 -44.34
C ASP A 70 -22.69 11.32 -43.40
N ALA A 71 -22.29 10.37 -42.56
CA ALA A 71 -21.16 10.52 -41.66
C ALA A 71 -20.13 9.42 -41.91
N ALA A 72 -18.86 9.73 -41.69
CA ALA A 72 -17.81 8.73 -41.64
C ALA A 72 -17.94 7.90 -40.35
N PHE A 73 -17.90 6.58 -40.50
CA PHE A 73 -17.88 5.64 -39.39
C PHE A 73 -16.54 4.91 -39.35
N PHE A 74 -16.06 4.59 -38.17
CA PHE A 74 -14.83 3.82 -37.96
C PHE A 74 -15.06 2.78 -36.87
N GLU A 75 -14.26 1.71 -36.91
CA GLU A 75 -14.29 0.67 -35.89
C GLU A 75 -13.20 0.89 -34.84
N PRO A 76 -13.54 0.96 -33.54
CA PRO A 76 -12.53 1.05 -32.49
C PRO A 76 -11.75 -0.27 -32.38
N HIS A 77 -10.43 -0.16 -32.32
CA HIS A 77 -9.49 -1.29 -32.19
C HIS A 77 -8.53 -1.11 -31.01
N ASP A 78 -7.78 -2.15 -30.67
CA ASP A 78 -6.77 -2.11 -29.61
C ASP A 78 -5.59 -1.19 -30.00
N LEU A 79 -4.77 -0.79 -29.01
CA LEU A 79 -3.64 0.11 -29.25
C LEU A 79 -2.61 -0.52 -30.21
N GLN A 80 -2.44 0.09 -31.39
CA GLN A 80 -1.42 -0.30 -32.37
C GLN A 80 -0.27 0.71 -32.48
N SER A 81 -0.59 2.01 -32.40
CA SER A 81 0.39 3.10 -32.55
C SER A 81 1.03 3.53 -31.23
N LEU A 82 0.48 3.11 -30.10
CA LEU A 82 0.89 3.53 -28.76
C LEU A 82 1.18 2.31 -27.88
N ILE A 83 2.24 2.40 -27.08
CA ILE A 83 2.60 1.39 -26.08
C ILE A 83 2.49 2.05 -24.71
N ALA A 84 1.69 1.47 -23.81
CA ALA A 84 1.62 1.94 -22.42
C ALA A 84 2.94 1.63 -21.70
N VAL A 85 3.58 2.64 -21.12
CA VAL A 85 4.88 2.53 -20.45
C VAL A 85 4.78 2.70 -18.95
N ASP A 86 3.96 3.64 -18.48
CA ASP A 86 3.82 3.89 -17.05
C ASP A 86 2.42 4.39 -16.71
N SER A 87 2.02 4.23 -15.45
CA SER A 87 0.75 4.70 -14.91
C SER A 87 0.96 5.36 -13.54
N MET A 88 0.38 6.54 -13.37
CA MET A 88 0.42 7.30 -12.13
C MET A 88 -0.94 7.26 -11.45
N ASP A 89 -0.94 6.82 -10.19
CA ASP A 89 -2.13 6.84 -9.36
C ASP A 89 -2.63 8.26 -9.07
N SER A 90 -3.93 8.46 -9.22
CA SER A 90 -4.62 9.68 -8.84
C SER A 90 -5.79 9.38 -7.90
N LEU A 91 -6.05 10.28 -6.95
CA LEU A 91 -7.25 10.25 -6.10
C LEU A 91 -8.39 11.11 -6.64
N CYS A 92 -8.24 11.65 -7.86
CA CYS A 92 -9.20 12.56 -8.46
C CYS A 92 -10.19 11.82 -9.40
N PRO A 93 -11.45 12.28 -9.48
CA PRO A 93 -12.16 13.03 -8.43
C PRO A 93 -12.42 12.14 -7.21
N LEU A 94 -12.27 12.70 -6.00
CA LEU A 94 -12.67 12.03 -4.75
C LEU A 94 -14.14 12.35 -4.49
N THR A 95 -15.02 11.34 -4.52
CA THR A 95 -16.46 11.53 -4.31
C THR A 95 -16.87 11.37 -2.86
N ASP A 96 -16.28 10.40 -2.15
CA ASP A 96 -16.46 10.19 -0.72
C ASP A 96 -15.26 9.44 -0.14
N ALA A 97 -15.09 9.51 1.17
CA ALA A 97 -14.04 8.74 1.85
C ALA A 97 -14.44 8.40 3.29
N VAL A 98 -14.01 7.23 3.76
CA VAL A 98 -14.12 6.85 5.17
C VAL A 98 -12.73 6.49 5.70
N ILE A 99 -12.45 7.00 6.91
CA ILE A 99 -11.21 6.76 7.62
C ILE A 99 -11.56 5.97 8.88
N GLY A 100 -10.92 4.83 9.08
CA GLY A 100 -11.13 3.99 10.25
C GLY A 100 -10.38 2.68 10.12
N ASP A 101 -10.20 1.98 11.24
CA ASP A 101 -9.62 0.63 11.23
C ASP A 101 -10.72 -0.41 10.94
N VAL A 102 -11.24 -0.37 9.71
CA VAL A 102 -12.34 -1.26 9.31
C VAL A 102 -11.83 -2.69 9.08
N ALA A 103 -10.57 -2.83 8.66
CA ALA A 103 -9.92 -4.12 8.46
C ALA A 103 -9.36 -4.75 9.76
N ARG A 104 -9.37 -4.02 10.89
CA ARG A 104 -8.84 -4.45 12.19
C ARG A 104 -7.34 -4.80 12.14
N GLU A 105 -6.57 -3.92 11.50
CA GLU A 105 -5.11 -4.02 11.34
C GLU A 105 -4.35 -3.16 12.38
N ASP A 106 -5.02 -2.69 13.44
CA ASP A 106 -4.50 -1.79 14.49
C ASP A 106 -3.99 -0.43 13.95
N ALA A 107 -4.40 -0.08 12.73
CA ALA A 107 -4.08 1.17 12.07
C ALA A 107 -5.25 1.61 11.19
N ALA A 108 -5.62 2.88 11.24
CA ALA A 108 -6.70 3.37 10.38
C ALA A 108 -6.29 3.34 8.90
N GLN A 109 -7.15 2.76 8.06
CA GLN A 109 -7.04 2.84 6.61
C GLN A 109 -7.94 3.97 6.08
N ILE A 110 -7.67 4.41 4.85
CA ILE A 110 -8.53 5.35 4.13
C ILE A 110 -9.20 4.59 2.98
N TYR A 111 -10.52 4.51 3.01
CA TYR A 111 -11.34 3.96 1.94
C TYR A 111 -11.87 5.11 1.11
N ALA A 112 -11.26 5.37 -0.03
CA ALA A 112 -11.55 6.50 -0.91
C ALA A 112 -12.32 6.05 -2.16
N LEU A 113 -13.49 6.63 -2.40
CA LEU A 113 -14.24 6.45 -3.64
C LEU A 113 -13.76 7.48 -4.66
N VAL A 114 -13.20 7.01 -5.78
CA VAL A 114 -12.58 7.88 -6.78
C VAL A 114 -12.98 7.54 -8.21
N GLY A 115 -12.73 8.48 -9.11
CA GLY A 115 -12.91 8.28 -10.54
C GLY A 115 -14.30 8.63 -11.04
N ARG A 116 -14.55 8.33 -12.32
CA ARG A 116 -15.78 8.68 -13.03
C ARG A 116 -16.16 7.59 -14.02
N GLY A 117 -17.45 7.25 -14.08
CA GLY A 117 -17.99 6.27 -15.01
C GLY A 117 -17.37 4.89 -14.82
N SER A 118 -17.06 4.23 -15.94
CA SER A 118 -16.38 2.93 -16.01
C SER A 118 -14.94 2.96 -15.45
N ARG A 119 -14.30 4.12 -15.38
CA ARG A 119 -12.94 4.29 -14.80
C ARG A 119 -12.96 4.59 -13.30
N SER A 120 -14.09 4.36 -12.64
CA SER A 120 -14.21 4.54 -11.20
C SER A 120 -13.59 3.37 -10.44
N CYS A 121 -13.06 3.66 -9.25
CA CYS A 121 -12.52 2.66 -8.34
C CYS A 121 -12.64 3.11 -6.89
N MET A 122 -12.64 2.14 -5.98
CA MET A 122 -12.44 2.36 -4.55
C MET A 122 -10.96 2.08 -4.27
N LYS A 123 -10.26 3.08 -3.76
CA LYS A 123 -8.86 2.96 -3.35
C LYS A 123 -8.80 2.77 -1.84
N ILE A 124 -8.14 1.70 -1.39
CA ILE A 124 -7.79 1.47 0.01
C ILE A 124 -6.36 1.97 0.19
N LEU A 125 -6.16 3.03 0.98
CA LEU A 125 -4.85 3.57 1.29
C LEU A 125 -4.43 3.11 2.69
N ARG A 126 -3.31 2.38 2.75
CA ARG A 126 -2.65 1.98 3.99
C ARG A 126 -1.42 2.85 4.18
N ASN A 127 -1.30 3.50 5.34
CA ASN A 127 -0.08 4.24 5.66
C ASN A 127 1.08 3.26 5.86
N GLY A 128 2.03 3.32 4.95
CA GLY A 128 3.25 2.54 4.97
C GLY A 128 3.84 2.37 3.58
N LEU A 129 5.12 2.04 3.56
CA LEU A 129 5.83 1.71 2.33
C LEU A 129 5.28 0.39 1.77
N GLU A 130 5.06 0.37 0.46
CA GLU A 130 4.84 -0.85 -0.30
C GLU A 130 6.13 -1.68 -0.29
N ILE A 131 5.99 -2.98 -0.05
CA ILE A 131 7.10 -3.92 0.01
C ILE A 131 6.88 -4.96 -1.09
N SER A 132 7.88 -5.11 -1.97
CA SER A 132 7.91 -6.11 -3.02
C SER A 132 8.43 -7.42 -2.43
N GLU A 133 7.65 -8.50 -2.53
CA GLU A 133 8.04 -9.83 -2.05
C GLU A 133 8.70 -10.61 -3.19
N MET A 134 9.99 -10.95 -3.02
CA MET A 134 10.79 -11.63 -4.04
C MET A 134 10.71 -13.15 -3.89
N ALA A 135 10.73 -13.64 -2.66
CA ALA A 135 10.64 -15.06 -2.36
C ALA A 135 10.09 -15.31 -0.96
N VAL A 136 9.39 -16.43 -0.80
CA VAL A 136 8.94 -16.98 0.49
C VAL A 136 9.31 -18.45 0.55
N SER A 137 9.84 -18.88 1.68
CA SER A 137 10.16 -20.28 1.92
C SER A 137 9.76 -20.66 3.34
N ASP A 138 9.10 -21.81 3.47
CA ASP A 138 8.76 -22.36 4.77
C ASP A 138 10.00 -22.95 5.45
N LEU A 139 10.13 -22.71 6.74
CA LEU A 139 11.24 -23.22 7.55
C LEU A 139 10.77 -24.34 8.49
N PRO A 140 11.66 -25.29 8.83
CA PRO A 140 11.35 -26.34 9.79
C PRO A 140 11.28 -25.76 11.21
N GLY A 141 10.09 -25.35 11.63
CA GLY A 141 9.83 -24.77 12.94
C GLY A 141 10.00 -23.25 12.99
N ASN A 142 10.17 -22.71 14.20
CA ASN A 142 10.21 -21.26 14.43
C ASN A 142 11.67 -20.78 14.57
N PRO A 143 12.22 -20.07 13.57
CA PRO A 143 13.52 -19.41 13.68
C PRO A 143 13.48 -18.22 14.65
N ASN A 144 14.62 -17.92 15.26
CA ASN A 144 14.81 -16.81 16.18
C ASN A 144 15.57 -15.63 15.55
N ALA A 145 16.48 -15.93 14.62
CA ALA A 145 17.34 -14.93 14.01
C ALA A 145 17.81 -15.36 12.62
N VAL A 146 18.17 -14.36 11.81
CA VAL A 146 18.69 -14.55 10.45
C VAL A 146 19.81 -13.56 10.16
N TRP A 147 20.85 -14.04 9.48
CA TRP A 147 21.97 -13.24 8.97
C TRP A 147 22.28 -13.62 7.53
N THR A 148 22.90 -12.69 6.84
CA THR A 148 23.43 -12.82 5.48
C THR A 148 24.91 -12.52 5.52
N VAL A 149 25.70 -13.32 4.81
CA VAL A 149 27.16 -13.21 4.88
C VAL A 149 27.78 -13.43 3.51
N LYS A 150 28.74 -12.57 3.17
CA LYS A 150 29.62 -12.72 2.00
C LYS A 150 30.74 -13.70 2.31
N LYS A 151 31.22 -14.41 1.29
CA LYS A 151 32.40 -15.26 1.42
C LYS A 151 33.70 -14.44 1.40
N ASN A 152 33.75 -13.42 0.54
CA ASN A 152 34.84 -12.47 0.45
C ASN A 152 34.30 -11.03 0.47
N ILE A 153 35.10 -10.08 0.97
CA ILE A 153 34.79 -8.65 0.94
C ILE A 153 34.65 -8.08 -0.48
N GLU A 154 35.40 -8.62 -1.44
CA GLU A 154 35.35 -8.22 -2.85
C GLU A 154 34.11 -8.76 -3.58
N ASP A 155 33.42 -9.75 -3.00
CA ASP A 155 32.21 -10.30 -3.61
C ASP A 155 31.10 -9.25 -3.65
N ALA A 156 30.50 -9.07 -4.82
CA ALA A 156 29.38 -8.15 -4.98
C ALA A 156 28.17 -8.59 -4.13
N TYR A 157 27.94 -9.91 -4.05
CA TYR A 157 26.73 -10.52 -3.49
C TYR A 157 27.01 -11.33 -2.21
N ASP A 158 25.97 -11.53 -1.42
CA ASP A 158 26.00 -12.43 -0.27
C ASP A 158 26.03 -13.89 -0.74
N SER A 159 26.75 -14.74 -0.01
CA SER A 159 26.93 -16.16 -0.35
C SER A 159 26.12 -17.09 0.53
N TYR A 160 25.88 -16.71 1.79
CA TYR A 160 25.16 -17.54 2.76
C TYR A 160 24.03 -16.77 3.45
N ILE A 161 22.91 -17.47 3.70
CA ILE A 161 21.87 -17.08 4.64
C ILE A 161 21.94 -18.05 5.83
N VAL A 162 22.20 -17.52 7.03
CA VAL A 162 22.29 -18.31 8.26
C VAL A 162 21.05 -18.07 9.10
N VAL A 163 20.29 -19.12 9.39
CA VAL A 163 19.06 -19.09 10.18
C VAL A 163 19.30 -19.83 11.49
N SER A 164 19.05 -19.17 12.61
CA SER A 164 19.20 -19.75 13.95
C SER A 164 17.84 -20.12 14.53
N PHE A 165 17.72 -21.35 15.02
CA PHE A 165 16.59 -21.88 15.76
C PHE A 165 16.93 -21.98 17.25
N VAL A 166 15.98 -22.40 18.08
CA VAL A 166 16.21 -22.55 19.53
C VAL A 166 17.37 -23.52 19.85
N ASN A 167 17.51 -24.61 19.09
CA ASN A 167 18.48 -25.68 19.37
C ASN A 167 19.37 -26.04 18.17
N ALA A 168 19.31 -25.28 17.07
CA ALA A 168 20.03 -25.62 15.84
C ALA A 168 20.32 -24.37 15.01
N THR A 169 21.26 -24.48 14.07
CA THR A 169 21.55 -23.47 13.06
C THR A 169 21.50 -24.11 11.68
N LEU A 170 20.82 -23.47 10.75
CA LEU A 170 20.72 -23.87 9.35
C LEU A 170 21.47 -22.83 8.50
N ALA A 171 22.40 -23.29 7.67
CA ALA A 171 23.07 -22.43 6.69
C ALA A 171 22.55 -22.78 5.30
N LEU A 172 22.17 -21.76 4.53
CA LEU A 172 21.69 -21.88 3.16
C LEU A 172 22.67 -21.15 2.24
N THR A 173 22.97 -21.72 1.08
CA THR A 173 23.78 -21.08 0.03
C THR A 173 22.88 -20.30 -0.91
N ILE A 174 23.32 -19.10 -1.30
CA ILE A 174 22.65 -18.23 -2.26
C ILE A 174 23.21 -18.52 -3.65
N GLY A 175 22.40 -19.17 -4.49
CA GLY A 175 22.68 -19.39 -5.92
C GLY A 175 21.49 -18.95 -6.77
N ASP A 176 21.24 -19.65 -7.89
CA ASP A 176 19.99 -19.49 -8.65
C ASP A 176 18.79 -19.97 -7.84
N THR A 177 18.99 -21.03 -7.04
CA THR A 177 18.09 -21.56 -6.02
C THR A 177 18.74 -21.46 -4.64
N VAL A 178 17.92 -21.36 -3.59
CA VAL A 178 18.39 -21.39 -2.20
C VAL A 178 18.43 -22.84 -1.73
N GLU A 179 19.62 -23.34 -1.38
CA GLU A 179 19.85 -24.74 -1.00
C GLU A 179 20.60 -24.86 0.33
N GLU A 180 20.42 -25.97 1.04
CA GLU A 180 21.11 -26.21 2.31
C GLU A 180 22.62 -26.42 2.11
N ALA A 181 23.42 -25.65 2.85
CA ALA A 181 24.87 -25.65 2.75
C ALA A 181 25.48 -26.74 3.65
N SER A 182 26.07 -27.77 3.05
CA SER A 182 26.74 -28.85 3.78
C SER A 182 28.20 -28.56 4.16
N ASP A 183 28.86 -27.62 3.49
CA ASP A 183 30.31 -27.37 3.63
C ASP A 183 30.65 -25.97 4.18
N SER A 184 29.66 -25.27 4.75
CA SER A 184 29.77 -23.90 5.26
C SER A 184 30.71 -23.74 6.46
N GLY A 185 31.00 -24.82 7.19
CA GLY A 185 31.85 -24.81 8.38
C GLY A 185 31.15 -24.35 9.67
N PHE A 186 29.91 -23.83 9.56
CA PHE A 186 29.06 -23.50 10.70
C PHE A 186 28.68 -24.75 11.51
N LEU A 187 28.52 -24.58 12.82
CA LEU A 187 28.06 -25.62 13.72
C LEU A 187 26.52 -25.68 13.69
N PRO A 188 25.90 -26.77 13.20
CA PRO A 188 24.44 -26.85 13.06
C PRO A 188 23.72 -27.28 14.34
N THR A 189 24.43 -27.87 15.30
CA THR A 189 23.86 -28.49 16.50
C THR A 189 23.58 -27.54 17.67
N THR A 190 23.91 -26.26 17.51
CA THR A 190 23.72 -25.22 18.54
C THR A 190 23.07 -23.98 17.93
N PRO A 191 22.35 -23.18 18.72
CA PRO A 191 21.85 -21.89 18.25
C PRO A 191 23.00 -20.91 18.02
N THR A 192 22.90 -20.12 16.96
CA THR A 192 23.81 -19.00 16.69
C THR A 192 23.23 -17.71 17.26
N ILE A 193 24.07 -16.94 17.95
CA ILE A 193 23.74 -15.62 18.54
C ILE A 193 24.14 -14.49 17.59
N GLY A 194 25.23 -14.68 16.85
CA GLY A 194 25.70 -13.72 15.85
C GLY A 194 26.60 -14.39 14.82
N CYS A 195 26.50 -13.91 13.59
CA CYS A 195 27.28 -14.39 12.47
C CYS A 195 27.68 -13.21 11.59
N SER A 196 28.94 -13.16 11.16
CA SER A 196 29.44 -12.13 10.25
C SER A 196 30.70 -12.62 9.55
N MET A 197 31.02 -11.98 8.43
CA MET A 197 32.36 -12.02 7.85
C MET A 197 33.30 -11.17 8.72
N ILE A 198 34.53 -11.66 8.92
CA ILE A 198 35.61 -10.98 9.63
C ILE A 198 36.87 -11.02 8.74
N GLY A 199 37.62 -9.93 8.69
CA GLY A 199 38.73 -9.79 7.75
C GLY A 199 38.23 -9.78 6.30
N ASP A 200 39.04 -10.34 5.40
CA ASP A 200 38.79 -10.29 3.96
C ASP A 200 38.03 -11.53 3.46
N ASP A 201 38.22 -12.69 4.08
CA ASP A 201 37.76 -13.99 3.59
C ASP A 201 37.37 -15.00 4.69
N SER A 202 37.26 -14.55 5.94
CA SER A 202 36.99 -15.41 7.09
C SER A 202 35.60 -15.16 7.68
N LEU A 203 35.02 -16.18 8.31
CA LEU A 203 33.68 -16.14 8.90
C LEU A 203 33.78 -16.37 10.40
N VAL A 204 32.92 -15.72 11.17
CA VAL A 204 32.80 -15.94 12.61
C VAL A 204 31.37 -16.31 12.96
N GLN A 205 31.24 -17.41 13.69
CA GLN A 205 30.00 -17.85 14.32
C GLN A 205 30.14 -17.74 15.83
N ILE A 206 29.20 -17.03 16.46
CA ILE A 206 29.13 -16.90 17.91
C ILE A 206 27.93 -17.69 18.40
N TYR A 207 28.17 -18.59 19.35
CA TYR A 207 27.16 -19.48 19.91
C TYR A 207 27.32 -19.51 21.45
N PRO A 208 26.34 -20.01 22.24
CA PRO A 208 26.36 -19.86 23.69
C PRO A 208 27.62 -20.37 24.41
N GLU A 209 28.26 -21.40 23.87
CA GLU A 209 29.43 -22.06 24.49
C GLU A 209 30.78 -21.58 23.92
N GLY A 210 30.79 -20.71 22.91
CA GLY A 210 32.04 -20.30 22.27
C GLY A 210 31.94 -19.41 21.04
N ILE A 211 33.12 -19.11 20.50
CA ILE A 211 33.31 -18.40 19.23
C ILE A 211 34.04 -19.34 18.29
N ARG A 212 33.49 -19.54 17.10
CA ARG A 212 34.07 -20.36 16.04
C ARG A 212 34.50 -19.46 14.90
N HIS A 213 35.81 -19.38 14.68
CA HIS A 213 36.42 -18.63 13.58
C HIS A 213 36.79 -19.60 12.46
N ILE A 214 36.16 -19.43 11.30
CA ILE A 214 36.26 -20.28 10.12
C ILE A 214 37.06 -19.51 9.08
N ARG A 215 38.28 -19.97 8.78
CA ARG A 215 39.13 -19.37 7.75
C ARG A 215 38.76 -19.87 6.35
N ALA A 216 39.18 -19.14 5.32
CA ALA A 216 38.96 -19.53 3.92
C ALA A 216 39.54 -20.91 3.57
N ASP A 217 40.62 -21.33 4.23
CA ASP A 217 41.24 -22.65 4.06
C ASP A 217 40.53 -23.78 4.85
N LYS A 218 39.31 -23.49 5.34
CA LYS A 218 38.47 -24.38 6.16
C LYS A 218 39.07 -24.75 7.52
N ARG A 219 40.15 -24.09 7.96
CA ARG A 219 40.63 -24.24 9.36
C ARG A 219 39.66 -23.56 10.31
N ILE A 220 39.43 -24.22 11.43
CA ILE A 220 38.48 -23.78 12.45
C ILE A 220 39.24 -23.55 13.74
N ASN A 221 39.24 -22.31 14.20
CA ASN A 221 39.75 -21.93 15.51
C ASN A 221 38.56 -21.70 16.44
N GLU A 222 38.52 -22.43 17.54
CA GLU A 222 37.42 -22.37 18.49
C GLU A 222 37.90 -21.81 19.82
N TRP A 223 37.26 -20.72 20.26
CA TRP A 223 37.42 -20.18 21.60
C TRP A 223 36.24 -20.67 22.45
N LYS A 224 36.52 -21.29 23.59
CA LYS A 224 35.51 -21.83 24.50
C LYS A 224 35.31 -20.91 25.68
N VAL A 225 34.05 -20.72 26.05
CA VAL A 225 33.66 -19.91 27.20
C VAL A 225 34.18 -20.57 28.50
N PRO A 226 34.59 -19.78 29.52
CA PRO A 226 34.93 -20.32 30.83
C PRO A 226 33.82 -21.21 31.42
N PRO A 227 34.15 -22.25 32.21
CA PRO A 227 33.16 -23.17 32.74
C PRO A 227 32.04 -22.46 33.51
N ARG A 228 30.79 -22.90 33.33
CA ARG A 228 29.56 -22.35 33.97
C ARG A 228 29.17 -20.93 33.54
N ARG A 229 29.75 -20.40 32.47
CA ARG A 229 29.31 -19.16 31.81
C ARG A 229 28.83 -19.48 30.41
N GLN A 230 27.96 -18.63 29.88
CA GLN A 230 27.52 -18.69 28.48
C GLN A 230 27.55 -17.29 27.88
N ILE A 231 27.75 -17.19 26.56
CA ILE A 231 27.58 -15.95 25.81
C ILE A 231 26.08 -15.66 25.70
N VAL A 232 25.67 -14.45 26.07
CA VAL A 232 24.27 -13.99 26.03
C VAL A 232 24.03 -13.02 24.88
N LYS A 233 25.01 -12.15 24.60
CA LYS A 233 24.94 -11.14 23.54
C LYS A 233 26.30 -10.98 22.88
N CYS A 234 26.30 -10.53 21.63
CA CYS A 234 27.51 -10.22 20.89
C CYS A 234 27.32 -8.99 20.00
N ALA A 235 28.42 -8.32 19.71
CA ALA A 235 28.56 -7.34 18.64
C ALA A 235 29.73 -7.77 17.77
N VAL A 236 29.58 -7.63 16.46
CA VAL A 236 30.62 -8.01 15.49
C VAL A 236 30.70 -6.91 14.44
N ASN A 237 31.92 -6.56 14.05
CA ASN A 237 32.19 -5.78 12.85
C ASN A 237 33.28 -6.49 12.02
N ARG A 238 33.87 -5.80 11.03
CA ARG A 238 34.86 -6.40 10.13
C ARG A 238 36.14 -6.88 10.81
N ARG A 239 36.53 -6.33 11.96
CA ARG A 239 37.83 -6.62 12.60
C ARG A 239 37.75 -6.85 14.11
N GLN A 240 36.61 -6.59 14.73
CA GLN A 240 36.43 -6.60 16.16
C GLN A 240 35.20 -7.44 16.52
N VAL A 241 35.34 -8.18 17.62
CA VAL A 241 34.26 -9.01 18.18
C VAL A 241 34.17 -8.71 19.66
N ALA A 242 32.98 -8.36 20.14
CA ALA A 242 32.70 -8.22 21.56
C ALA A 242 31.61 -9.22 21.95
N VAL A 243 31.80 -9.91 23.08
CA VAL A 243 30.83 -10.85 23.63
C VAL A 243 30.55 -10.54 25.09
N ALA A 244 29.28 -10.57 25.47
CA ALA A 244 28.86 -10.50 26.87
C ALA A 244 28.56 -11.90 27.38
N LEU A 245 29.20 -12.25 28.49
CA LEU A 245 28.92 -13.47 29.22
C LEU A 245 27.82 -13.23 30.27
N THR A 246 27.15 -14.31 30.67
CA THR A 246 26.25 -14.32 31.84
C THR A 246 26.91 -13.65 33.04
N GLY A 247 26.24 -12.71 33.73
CA GLY A 247 26.78 -11.98 34.88
C GLY A 247 27.50 -10.67 34.54
N GLY A 248 27.27 -10.11 33.34
CA GLY A 248 27.73 -8.77 32.96
C GLY A 248 29.22 -8.65 32.62
N GLU A 249 29.92 -9.74 32.30
CA GLU A 249 31.33 -9.72 31.92
C GLU A 249 31.47 -9.53 30.39
N LEU A 250 32.24 -8.51 29.99
CA LEU A 250 32.52 -8.19 28.59
C LEU A 250 33.92 -8.70 28.21
N VAL A 251 33.98 -9.49 27.15
CA VAL A 251 35.22 -9.99 26.54
C VAL A 251 35.32 -9.41 25.13
N TYR A 252 36.47 -8.83 24.80
CA TYR A 252 36.74 -8.19 23.51
C TYR A 252 37.84 -8.93 22.78
N PHE A 253 37.68 -9.06 21.47
CA PHE A 253 38.62 -9.69 20.56
C PHE A 253 38.89 -8.79 19.36
N GLU A 254 40.10 -8.86 18.86
CA GLU A 254 40.55 -8.11 17.70
C GLU A 254 41.26 -9.02 16.70
N LEU A 255 40.99 -8.78 15.42
CA LEU A 255 41.65 -9.47 14.32
C LEU A 255 42.99 -8.80 14.02
N ASP A 256 44.07 -9.54 14.21
CA ASP A 256 45.41 -9.08 13.87
C ASP A 256 45.64 -9.05 12.34
N LEU A 257 46.79 -8.53 11.93
CA LEU A 257 47.20 -8.50 10.52
C LEU A 257 47.46 -9.89 9.92
N ASN A 258 47.62 -10.93 10.75
CA ASN A 258 47.81 -12.31 10.33
C ASN A 258 46.47 -13.07 10.22
N GLY A 259 45.34 -12.37 10.39
CA GLY A 259 44.00 -12.92 10.37
C GLY A 259 43.70 -13.85 11.54
N THR A 260 44.41 -13.74 12.67
CA THR A 260 44.10 -14.46 13.92
C THR A 260 43.29 -13.56 14.86
N LEU A 261 42.31 -14.17 15.53
CA LEU A 261 41.43 -13.48 16.45
C LEU A 261 42.02 -13.57 17.87
N ASN A 262 42.47 -12.45 18.40
CA ASN A 262 43.16 -12.40 19.70
C ASN A 262 42.25 -11.81 20.78
N GLU A 263 42.23 -12.45 21.95
CA GLU A 263 41.52 -11.95 23.14
C GLU A 263 42.30 -10.80 23.78
N PHE A 264 41.62 -9.71 24.12
CA PHE A 264 42.21 -8.65 24.92
C PHE A 264 42.36 -9.08 26.38
N THR A 265 43.50 -8.75 26.98
CA THR A 265 43.92 -9.30 28.27
C THR A 265 43.01 -8.90 29.43
N GLU A 266 42.35 -7.74 29.35
CA GLU A 266 41.48 -7.24 30.39
C GLU A 266 40.01 -7.50 30.06
N ARG A 267 39.25 -7.97 31.05
CA ARG A 267 37.81 -8.20 30.95
C ARG A 267 37.08 -7.22 31.83
N LYS A 268 36.05 -6.57 31.29
CA LYS A 268 35.29 -5.55 32.04
C LYS A 268 34.04 -6.18 32.64
N LEU A 269 33.89 -6.08 33.95
CA LEU A 269 32.67 -6.48 34.65
C LEU A 269 31.75 -5.27 34.85
N PHE A 270 30.48 -5.42 34.46
CA PHE A 270 29.43 -4.45 34.70
C PHE A 270 28.55 -4.86 35.89
N ASN A 271 27.95 -3.87 36.56
CA ASN A 271 27.10 -4.09 37.72
C ASN A 271 25.72 -4.70 37.38
N ALA A 272 25.41 -4.84 36.10
CA ALA A 272 24.17 -5.39 35.58
C ALA A 272 24.46 -6.20 34.31
N ASP A 273 23.57 -7.14 34.00
CA ASP A 273 23.66 -7.91 32.76
C ASP A 273 23.51 -7.02 31.53
N ILE A 274 24.24 -7.37 30.47
CA ILE A 274 24.21 -6.66 29.18
C ILE A 274 23.06 -7.23 28.35
N ALA A 275 22.09 -6.38 28.00
CA ALA A 275 20.91 -6.73 27.24
C ALA A 275 21.12 -6.64 25.72
N CYS A 276 21.92 -5.67 25.26
CA CYS A 276 22.20 -5.46 23.83
C CYS A 276 23.51 -4.69 23.65
N MET A 277 24.13 -4.82 22.47
CA MET A 277 25.40 -4.18 22.15
C MET A 277 25.59 -3.99 20.64
N THR A 278 26.38 -2.99 20.25
CA THR A 278 26.70 -2.72 18.85
C THR A 278 27.99 -1.89 18.73
N PHE A 279 28.75 -2.11 17.66
CA PHE A 279 29.90 -1.27 17.30
C PHE A 279 29.48 -0.09 16.44
N SER A 280 30.27 1.00 16.46
CA SER A 280 30.18 2.01 15.41
C SER A 280 30.71 1.45 14.09
N GLU A 281 30.41 2.14 12.99
CA GLU A 281 31.08 1.85 11.72
C GLU A 281 32.57 2.19 11.84
N ILE A 282 33.40 1.49 11.05
CA ILE A 282 34.84 1.77 10.95
C ILE A 282 34.99 2.91 9.97
N SER A 283 35.57 4.03 10.41
CA SER A 283 35.79 5.21 9.57
C SER A 283 36.79 4.93 8.46
N GLU A 284 36.68 5.64 7.32
CA GLU A 284 37.60 5.48 6.21
C GLU A 284 39.05 5.76 6.64
N GLY A 285 39.95 4.82 6.39
CA GLY A 285 41.36 4.91 6.76
C GLY A 285 41.71 4.37 8.15
N GLU A 286 40.71 4.10 8.99
CA GLU A 286 40.88 3.46 10.30
C GLU A 286 40.74 1.93 10.18
N LEU A 287 41.41 1.21 11.09
CA LEU A 287 41.28 -0.25 11.16
C LEU A 287 40.16 -0.68 12.12
N ASN A 288 39.90 0.12 13.15
CA ASN A 288 39.04 -0.25 14.27
C ASN A 288 37.94 0.79 14.47
N SER A 289 36.78 0.33 14.91
CA SER A 289 35.74 1.20 15.46
C SER A 289 36.19 1.72 16.81
N ARG A 290 35.89 2.99 17.07
CA ARG A 290 36.22 3.71 18.30
C ARG A 290 35.22 3.48 19.43
N PHE A 291 33.96 3.22 19.10
CA PHE A 291 32.89 3.18 20.08
C PHE A 291 32.17 1.83 20.08
N LEU A 292 32.00 1.29 21.29
CA LEU A 292 31.08 0.19 21.58
C LEU A 292 29.92 0.74 22.41
N ALA A 293 28.70 0.69 21.87
CA ALA A 293 27.50 1.03 22.63
C ALA A 293 26.94 -0.22 23.33
N LEU A 294 26.66 -0.10 24.62
CA LEU A 294 26.15 -1.17 25.47
C LEU A 294 24.84 -0.75 26.14
N GLY A 295 23.83 -1.61 26.11
CA GLY A 295 22.61 -1.48 26.87
C GLY A 295 22.56 -2.51 27.98
N THR A 296 22.25 -2.08 29.20
CA THR A 296 22.21 -2.93 30.39
C THR A 296 20.82 -2.96 31.01
N VAL A 297 20.54 -4.04 31.75
CA VAL A 297 19.21 -4.29 32.36
C VAL A 297 18.87 -3.27 33.46
N ASP A 298 19.84 -2.50 33.97
CA ASP A 298 19.66 -1.38 34.91
C ASP A 298 19.11 -0.10 34.25
N ASN A 299 18.48 -0.22 33.07
CA ASN A 299 17.93 0.88 32.28
C ASN A 299 18.99 1.93 31.89
N ALA A 300 20.22 1.52 31.59
CA ALA A 300 21.26 2.44 31.14
C ALA A 300 21.82 2.04 29.78
N VAL A 301 22.21 3.05 29.00
CA VAL A 301 23.04 2.89 27.81
C VAL A 301 24.37 3.60 28.02
N ARG A 302 25.46 2.92 27.68
CA ARG A 302 26.83 3.38 27.89
C ARG A 302 27.59 3.34 26.57
N ILE A 303 28.34 4.39 26.27
CA ILE A 303 29.33 4.38 25.19
C ILE A 303 30.69 4.05 25.81
N ILE A 304 31.32 2.99 25.32
CA ILE A 304 32.62 2.50 25.75
C ILE A 304 33.65 2.85 24.68
N SER A 305 34.81 3.36 25.10
CA SER A 305 35.94 3.59 24.21
C SER A 305 36.65 2.28 23.86
N LEU A 306 37.03 2.17 22.60
CA LEU A 306 37.90 1.11 22.08
C LEU A 306 39.25 1.66 21.62
N ASP A 307 39.55 2.93 21.94
CA ASP A 307 40.88 3.48 21.65
C ASP A 307 41.93 2.79 22.55
N PRO A 308 43.17 2.60 22.06
CA PRO A 308 44.22 1.96 22.84
C PRO A 308 44.56 2.67 24.17
N ASN A 309 44.26 3.97 24.29
CA ASN A 309 44.60 4.77 25.47
C ASN A 309 43.61 4.61 26.63
N ASP A 310 42.34 4.35 26.33
CA ASP A 310 41.24 4.25 27.30
C ASP A 310 40.32 3.05 26.97
N MET A 311 40.94 1.96 26.54
CA MET A 311 40.29 0.73 26.12
C MET A 311 39.33 0.20 27.20
N LEU A 312 38.09 -0.09 26.81
CA LEU A 312 37.01 -0.60 27.67
C LEU A 312 36.57 0.36 28.80
N MET A 313 36.92 1.65 28.71
CA MET A 313 36.46 2.67 29.66
C MET A 313 35.14 3.31 29.21
N PRO A 314 34.20 3.57 30.14
CA PRO A 314 32.96 4.26 29.82
C PRO A 314 33.20 5.76 29.57
N LEU A 315 32.83 6.24 28.39
CA LEU A 315 32.90 7.64 27.99
C LEU A 315 31.66 8.42 28.42
N SER A 316 30.48 7.85 28.17
CA SER A 316 29.20 8.48 28.47
C SER A 316 28.16 7.46 28.92
N THR A 317 27.16 7.92 29.68
CA THR A 317 26.04 7.10 30.15
C THR A 317 24.74 7.89 30.07
N GLN A 318 23.69 7.26 29.55
CA GLN A 318 22.34 7.80 29.49
C GLN A 318 21.38 6.83 30.19
N ASN A 319 20.57 7.34 31.11
CA ASN A 319 19.50 6.58 31.75
C ASN A 319 18.26 6.54 30.86
N LEU A 320 17.58 5.39 30.86
CA LEU A 320 16.40 5.08 30.06
C LEU A 320 15.19 4.83 30.97
N PRO A 321 13.96 4.99 30.45
CA PRO A 321 12.76 4.71 31.21
C PRO A 321 12.47 3.21 31.39
N CYS A 322 13.08 2.34 30.58
CA CYS A 322 12.83 0.90 30.49
C CYS A 322 14.09 0.21 29.94
N PRO A 323 14.31 -1.10 30.17
CA PRO A 323 15.50 -1.77 29.65
C PRO A 323 15.56 -1.70 28.12
N PRO A 324 16.76 -1.49 27.54
CA PRO A 324 16.96 -1.52 26.10
C PRO A 324 16.93 -2.96 25.58
N GLU A 325 16.13 -3.20 24.55
CA GLU A 325 16.04 -4.48 23.85
C GLU A 325 17.10 -4.59 22.74
N SER A 326 17.34 -3.50 22.02
CA SER A 326 18.32 -3.46 20.94
C SER A 326 18.93 -2.07 20.78
N ILE A 327 20.15 -2.00 20.25
CA ILE A 327 20.87 -0.75 20.00
C ILE A 327 21.57 -0.86 18.65
N LEU A 328 21.57 0.24 17.89
CA LEU A 328 22.27 0.33 16.61
C LEU A 328 22.89 1.71 16.43
N LEU A 329 24.19 1.74 16.14
CA LEU A 329 24.92 2.91 15.68
C LEU A 329 24.90 2.93 14.15
N ILE A 330 24.63 4.10 13.58
CA ILE A 330 24.67 4.32 12.14
C ILE A 330 25.34 5.65 11.83
N ASP A 331 26.17 5.64 10.80
CA ASP A 331 26.80 6.84 10.31
C ASP A 331 25.93 7.41 9.20
N THR A 332 25.64 8.70 9.28
CA THR A 332 25.00 9.41 8.17
C THR A 332 25.95 10.40 7.52
N PRO A 333 26.15 10.29 6.20
CA PRO A 333 26.99 11.23 5.49
C PRO A 333 26.37 12.62 5.55
N ASN A 334 27.22 13.64 5.73
CA ASN A 334 26.78 15.02 5.64
C ASN A 334 26.40 15.35 4.18
N ASP A 335 25.30 16.09 3.98
CA ASP A 335 24.75 16.37 2.64
C ASP A 335 25.73 17.09 1.70
N ASP A 336 26.75 17.76 2.24
CA ASP A 336 27.78 18.47 1.46
C ASP A 336 29.00 17.61 1.09
N GLY A 337 29.06 16.35 1.55
CA GLY A 337 30.17 15.41 1.30
C GLY A 337 31.54 15.87 1.81
N LYS A 338 31.61 17.01 2.50
CA LYS A 338 32.85 17.69 2.96
C LYS A 338 32.96 17.82 4.48
N GLY A 339 32.17 17.05 5.22
CA GLY A 339 32.15 17.08 6.69
C GLY A 339 32.18 15.68 7.29
N VAL A 340 32.58 15.60 8.55
CA VAL A 340 32.57 14.36 9.33
C VAL A 340 31.13 13.80 9.36
N ALA A 341 30.98 12.50 9.15
CA ALA A 341 29.68 11.82 9.23
C ALA A 341 29.10 11.96 10.65
N ALA A 342 27.81 12.27 10.73
CA ALA A 342 27.13 12.34 12.01
C ALA A 342 26.77 10.92 12.46
N VAL A 343 27.21 10.55 13.65
CA VAL A 343 26.91 9.25 14.27
C VAL A 343 25.58 9.35 15.02
N HIS A 344 24.66 8.43 14.71
CA HIS A 344 23.37 8.34 15.38
C HIS A 344 23.25 7.05 16.18
N LEU A 345 22.94 7.20 17.47
CA LEU A 345 22.63 6.09 18.37
C LEU A 345 21.12 5.88 18.43
N ASN A 346 20.68 4.72 17.94
CA ASN A 346 19.28 4.31 17.94
C ASN A 346 19.11 3.22 19.00
N ILE A 347 18.12 3.38 19.87
CA ILE A 347 17.89 2.52 21.03
C ILE A 347 16.43 2.08 21.00
N GLY A 348 16.20 0.78 20.82
CA GLY A 348 14.90 0.15 20.94
C GLY A 348 14.65 -0.33 22.36
N LEU A 349 13.54 0.09 22.97
CA LEU A 349 13.17 -0.31 24.34
C LEU A 349 12.17 -1.46 24.37
N GLN A 350 12.10 -2.16 25.50
CA GLN A 350 11.14 -3.25 25.72
C GLN A 350 9.68 -2.79 25.71
N ASN A 351 9.40 -1.53 26.04
CA ASN A 351 8.06 -0.95 26.05
C ASN A 351 7.59 -0.45 24.68
N GLY A 352 8.32 -0.70 23.60
CA GLY A 352 7.91 -0.30 22.24
C GLY A 352 8.35 1.10 21.80
N CYS A 353 9.12 1.81 22.62
CA CYS A 353 9.69 3.11 22.25
C CYS A 353 11.04 2.97 21.54
N LEU A 354 11.22 3.76 20.48
CA LEU A 354 12.49 4.04 19.82
C LEU A 354 13.02 5.40 20.29
N PHE A 355 14.26 5.40 20.77
CA PHE A 355 15.04 6.59 21.06
C PHE A 355 16.09 6.76 19.98
N ARG A 356 16.25 7.99 19.48
CA ARG A 356 17.31 8.35 18.56
C ARG A 356 18.08 9.52 19.12
N ASN A 357 19.40 9.36 19.22
CA ASN A 357 20.32 10.35 19.73
C ASN A 357 21.40 10.64 18.69
N THR A 358 22.04 11.80 18.80
CA THR A 358 23.33 12.09 18.17
C THR A 358 24.44 11.70 19.12
N VAL A 359 25.55 11.16 18.59
CA VAL A 359 26.76 10.90 19.36
C VAL A 359 27.86 11.77 18.82
N ASP A 360 28.55 12.48 19.70
CA ASP A 360 29.72 13.26 19.33
C ASP A 360 30.91 12.35 19.01
N ASN A 361 31.51 12.52 17.82
CA ASN A 361 32.57 11.62 17.34
C ASN A 361 33.87 11.72 18.15
N VAL A 362 34.05 12.78 18.95
CA VAL A 362 35.27 13.02 19.73
C VAL A 362 35.10 12.54 21.17
N THR A 363 34.03 12.97 21.83
CA THR A 363 33.78 12.76 23.26
C THR A 363 32.91 11.55 23.56
N GLY A 364 32.18 11.02 22.56
CA GLY A 364 31.18 9.98 22.78
C GLY A 364 29.95 10.47 23.56
N ALA A 365 29.78 11.78 23.74
CA ALA A 365 28.64 12.35 24.44
C ALA A 365 27.34 12.12 23.65
N ILE A 366 26.30 11.68 24.35
CA ILE A 366 24.98 11.42 23.77
C ILE A 366 24.14 12.71 23.85
N MET A 367 23.65 13.19 22.71
CA MET A 367 22.93 14.46 22.54
C MET A 367 21.63 14.28 21.72
N ASP A 368 20.80 15.33 21.65
CA ASP A 368 19.59 15.43 20.82
C ASP A 368 18.65 14.21 20.82
N THR A 369 18.22 13.78 22.01
CA THR A 369 17.29 12.67 22.17
C THR A 369 15.91 12.94 21.55
N ARG A 370 15.50 12.10 20.62
CA ARG A 370 14.15 12.07 20.03
C ARG A 370 13.48 10.74 20.33
N THR A 371 12.21 10.77 20.74
CA THR A 371 11.44 9.57 21.09
C THR A 371 10.26 9.36 20.13
N ARG A 372 10.01 8.10 19.77
CA ARG A 372 8.85 7.65 18.99
C ARG A 372 8.34 6.31 19.53
N TYR A 373 7.02 6.15 19.62
CA TYR A 373 6.40 4.86 19.95
C TYR A 373 6.13 4.10 18.65
N LEU A 374 6.65 2.87 18.53
CA LEU A 374 6.54 2.07 17.31
C LEU A 374 5.46 0.98 17.40
N GLY A 375 5.12 0.54 18.62
CA GLY A 375 4.22 -0.59 18.81
C GLY A 375 4.22 -1.15 20.22
N THR A 376 3.41 -2.17 20.48
CA THR A 376 3.26 -2.78 21.81
C THR A 376 4.33 -3.82 22.15
N ARG A 377 5.15 -4.24 21.18
CA ARG A 377 6.23 -5.22 21.36
C ARG A 377 7.59 -4.54 21.54
N PRO A 378 8.57 -5.20 22.18
CA PRO A 378 9.95 -4.71 22.25
C PRO A 378 10.50 -4.34 20.87
N VAL A 379 11.23 -3.22 20.78
CA VAL A 379 11.78 -2.74 19.52
C VAL A 379 13.12 -3.42 19.22
N LYS A 380 13.21 -4.15 18.11
CA LYS A 380 14.48 -4.67 17.57
C LYS A 380 14.95 -3.85 16.37
N LEU A 381 16.24 -3.55 16.30
CA LEU A 381 16.87 -2.73 15.27
C LEU A 381 17.81 -3.57 14.41
N PHE A 382 17.66 -3.46 13.09
CA PHE A 382 18.49 -4.16 12.11
C PHE A 382 19.04 -3.17 11.09
N LYS A 383 20.34 -3.25 10.80
CA LYS A 383 20.97 -2.46 9.74
C LYS A 383 20.59 -3.06 8.40
N VAL A 384 20.08 -2.24 7.50
CA VAL A 384 19.71 -2.60 6.12
C VAL A 384 20.25 -1.56 5.14
N GLN A 385 20.36 -1.91 3.87
CA GLN A 385 20.69 -0.96 2.81
C GLN A 385 19.45 -0.58 2.01
N CYS A 386 19.29 0.71 1.72
CA CYS A 386 18.24 1.23 0.84
C CYS A 386 18.80 2.41 0.01
N GLN A 387 18.68 2.33 -1.31
CA GLN A 387 19.19 3.30 -2.29
C GLN A 387 20.66 3.66 -2.07
N GLY A 388 21.51 2.64 -1.88
CA GLY A 388 22.95 2.77 -1.67
C GLY A 388 23.34 3.41 -0.33
N ARG A 389 22.40 3.58 0.61
CA ARG A 389 22.66 4.18 1.92
C ARG A 389 22.26 3.24 3.05
N SER A 390 22.96 3.34 4.17
CA SER A 390 22.58 2.65 5.40
C SER A 390 21.23 3.18 5.90
N ALA A 391 20.34 2.26 6.26
CA ALA A 391 19.05 2.49 6.87
C ALA A 391 18.84 1.53 8.04
N ILE A 392 17.80 1.77 8.84
CA ILE A 392 17.48 0.94 10.00
C ILE A 392 16.06 0.41 9.87
N LEU A 393 15.93 -0.92 9.83
CA LEU A 393 14.65 -1.59 9.99
C LEU A 393 14.38 -1.78 11.49
N CYS A 394 13.31 -1.18 11.97
CA CYS A 394 12.82 -1.31 13.34
C CYS A 394 11.62 -2.25 13.36
N THR A 395 11.65 -3.31 14.14
CA THR A 395 10.53 -4.26 14.28
C THR A 395 9.92 -4.17 15.67
N SER A 396 8.59 -4.22 15.76
CA SER A 396 7.80 -4.18 17.01
C SER A 396 6.46 -4.90 16.76
N SER A 397 5.30 -4.27 17.00
CA SER A 397 4.00 -4.79 16.54
C SER A 397 3.81 -4.55 15.03
N ARG A 398 4.43 -3.50 14.50
CA ARG A 398 4.62 -3.24 13.07
C ARG A 398 6.10 -3.05 12.78
N SER A 399 6.50 -3.34 11.55
CA SER A 399 7.83 -3.03 11.04
C SER A 399 7.87 -1.59 10.53
N TRP A 400 8.98 -0.89 10.77
CA TRP A 400 9.22 0.50 10.39
C TRP A 400 10.58 0.63 9.74
N LEU A 401 10.70 1.44 8.70
CA LEU A 401 11.97 1.75 8.06
C LEU A 401 12.36 3.19 8.42
N LEU A 402 13.53 3.35 9.03
CA LEU A 402 14.19 4.62 9.27
C LEU A 402 15.28 4.81 8.22
N TYR A 403 15.10 5.79 7.34
CA TYR A 403 16.00 6.03 6.22
C TYR A 403 16.18 7.53 5.97
N HIS A 404 17.28 7.90 5.33
CA HIS A 404 17.58 9.28 4.96
C HIS A 404 17.23 9.53 3.49
N PHE A 405 16.21 10.36 3.24
CA PHE A 405 15.71 10.66 1.91
C PHE A 405 15.43 12.15 1.78
N GLN A 406 15.78 12.76 0.65
CA GLN A 406 15.59 14.20 0.40
C GLN A 406 16.10 15.10 1.56
N ARG A 407 17.31 14.84 2.07
CA ARG A 407 17.95 15.62 3.16
C ARG A 407 17.24 15.55 4.52
N ARG A 408 16.40 14.51 4.73
CA ARG A 408 15.66 14.33 5.97
C ARG A 408 15.56 12.86 6.35
N PHE A 409 15.51 12.61 7.66
CA PHE A 409 15.15 11.29 8.17
C PHE A 409 13.64 11.07 8.10
N HIS A 410 13.26 9.98 7.46
CA HIS A 410 11.90 9.46 7.41
C HIS A 410 11.83 8.20 8.25
N LEU A 411 10.81 8.11 9.09
CA LEU A 411 10.45 6.91 9.85
C LEU A 411 9.05 6.50 9.38
N THR A 412 9.01 5.55 8.45
CA THR A 412 7.78 5.17 7.76
C THR A 412 7.46 3.70 8.09
N PRO A 413 6.22 3.37 8.47
CA PRO A 413 5.87 1.97 8.72
C PRO A 413 5.89 1.19 7.41
N LEU A 414 6.01 -0.13 7.48
CA LEU A 414 5.83 -1.01 6.33
C LEU A 414 4.37 -1.44 6.26
N SER A 415 3.82 -1.50 5.04
CA SER A 415 2.52 -2.12 4.78
C SER A 415 2.72 -3.61 4.50
N TYR A 416 3.21 -4.33 5.51
CA TYR A 416 3.62 -5.73 5.39
C TYR A 416 3.36 -6.49 6.70
N VAL A 417 3.45 -7.82 6.66
CA VAL A 417 3.32 -8.66 7.86
C VAL A 417 4.40 -8.33 8.90
N ASN A 418 4.13 -8.64 10.16
CA ASN A 418 5.10 -8.37 11.22
C ASN A 418 6.35 -9.26 11.05
N LEU A 419 7.52 -8.65 11.18
CA LEU A 419 8.81 -9.31 11.03
C LEU A 419 9.47 -9.47 12.40
N GLU A 420 10.10 -10.61 12.64
CA GLU A 420 10.70 -10.93 13.95
C GLU A 420 12.21 -10.66 14.00
N HIS A 421 12.88 -10.89 12.89
CA HIS A 421 14.30 -10.59 12.68
C HIS A 421 14.54 -10.31 11.20
N ALA A 422 15.57 -9.52 10.89
CA ALA A 422 15.95 -9.22 9.52
C ALA A 422 17.47 -9.00 9.37
N ALA A 423 17.95 -9.14 8.14
CA ALA A 423 19.30 -8.81 7.72
C ALA A 423 19.28 -8.19 6.30
N SER A 424 20.24 -7.31 6.03
CA SER A 424 20.43 -6.74 4.68
C SER A 424 20.79 -7.86 3.70
N PHE A 425 20.25 -7.87 2.49
CA PHE A 425 20.50 -8.94 1.52
C PHE A 425 20.87 -8.37 0.15
N CYS A 426 21.87 -8.96 -0.49
CA CYS A 426 22.29 -8.60 -1.84
C CYS A 426 22.56 -9.85 -2.67
N SER A 427 21.86 -10.00 -3.79
CA SER A 427 22.05 -11.06 -4.77
C SER A 427 21.93 -10.53 -6.20
N ASN A 428 22.26 -11.38 -7.18
CA ASN A 428 22.08 -11.07 -8.60
C ASN A 428 20.62 -10.80 -8.98
N GLN A 429 19.67 -11.46 -8.32
CA GLN A 429 18.23 -11.26 -8.54
C GLN A 429 17.68 -10.05 -7.77
N CYS A 430 18.30 -9.68 -6.65
CA CYS A 430 17.87 -8.58 -5.79
C CYS A 430 19.07 -7.82 -5.26
N ALA A 431 19.43 -6.72 -5.93
CA ALA A 431 20.62 -5.93 -5.58
C ALA A 431 20.51 -5.25 -4.20
N GLU A 432 19.29 -4.86 -3.79
CA GLU A 432 19.02 -4.25 -2.49
C GLU A 432 17.78 -4.88 -1.86
N GLY A 433 17.98 -5.99 -1.17
CA GLY A 433 16.94 -6.73 -0.48
C GLY A 433 17.11 -6.74 1.04
N ILE A 434 16.10 -7.29 1.70
CA ILE A 434 16.10 -7.60 3.12
C ILE A 434 15.61 -9.04 3.24
N VAL A 435 16.41 -9.88 3.89
CA VAL A 435 15.96 -11.20 4.32
C VAL A 435 15.35 -11.04 5.70
N ALA A 436 14.12 -11.50 5.87
CA ALA A 436 13.40 -11.41 7.13
C ALA A 436 12.73 -12.74 7.48
N ILE A 437 12.52 -12.96 8.77
CA ILE A 437 11.74 -14.09 9.28
C ILE A 437 10.43 -13.58 9.88
N SER A 438 9.37 -14.34 9.64
CA SER A 438 8.03 -14.10 10.21
C SER A 438 7.41 -15.45 10.55
N ALA A 439 7.19 -15.72 11.83
CA ALA A 439 6.78 -17.04 12.31
C ALA A 439 7.66 -18.14 11.70
N SER A 440 7.08 -19.14 11.04
CA SER A 440 7.80 -20.26 10.40
C SER A 440 8.21 -20.00 8.95
N THR A 441 8.29 -18.73 8.50
CA THR A 441 8.59 -18.39 7.10
C THR A 441 9.83 -17.50 6.98
N LEU A 442 10.70 -17.83 6.03
CA LEU A 442 11.77 -16.99 5.52
C LEU A 442 11.24 -16.18 4.33
N ARG A 443 11.50 -14.87 4.31
CA ARG A 443 10.97 -13.94 3.31
C ARG A 443 12.09 -13.06 2.78
N ILE A 444 12.21 -12.95 1.46
CA ILE A 444 13.10 -12.00 0.80
C ILE A 444 12.23 -10.88 0.27
N ILE A 445 12.47 -9.66 0.76
CA ILE A 445 11.66 -8.49 0.46
C ILE A 445 12.53 -7.32 -0.01
N ALA A 446 11.96 -6.41 -0.78
CA ALA A 446 12.63 -5.20 -1.24
C ALA A 446 11.74 -3.95 -1.06
N ALA A 447 12.36 -2.84 -0.70
CA ALA A 447 11.70 -1.55 -0.51
C ALA A 447 12.08 -0.58 -1.65
N GLU A 448 11.39 -0.69 -2.78
CA GLU A 448 11.77 0.01 -4.01
C GLU A 448 11.28 1.47 -4.05
N LYS A 449 10.00 1.69 -3.72
CA LYS A 449 9.33 3.01 -3.87
C LYS A 449 9.47 3.88 -2.62
N LEU A 450 10.67 4.36 -2.34
CA LEU A 450 10.87 5.34 -1.27
C LEU A 450 10.19 6.68 -1.59
N GLY A 451 9.50 7.26 -0.61
CA GLY A 451 8.86 8.59 -0.73
C GLY A 451 7.36 8.55 -0.96
N VAL A 452 6.78 7.39 -1.30
CA VAL A 452 5.33 7.19 -1.32
C VAL A 452 4.87 6.78 0.08
N ALA A 453 4.06 7.60 0.74
CA ALA A 453 3.64 7.36 2.12
C ALA A 453 2.51 6.33 2.26
N PHE A 454 1.76 6.07 1.19
CA PHE A 454 0.61 5.18 1.20
C PHE A 454 0.80 4.04 0.20
N ASN A 455 0.60 2.82 0.66
CA ASN A 455 0.31 1.68 -0.20
C ASN A 455 -1.15 1.77 -0.64
N VAL A 456 -1.41 1.69 -1.94
CA VAL A 456 -2.72 1.91 -2.55
C VAL A 456 -3.18 0.65 -3.26
N ASN A 457 -4.28 0.07 -2.80
CA ASN A 457 -4.97 -1.01 -3.50
C ASN A 457 -6.23 -0.46 -4.17
N SER A 458 -6.40 -0.70 -5.46
CA SER A 458 -7.54 -0.19 -6.24
C SER A 458 -8.52 -1.30 -6.58
N PHE A 459 -9.83 -1.04 -6.37
CA PHE A 459 -10.91 -1.98 -6.65
C PHE A 459 -11.95 -1.35 -7.57
N ASP A 460 -12.23 -2.00 -8.68
CA ASP A 460 -12.97 -1.39 -9.78
C ASP A 460 -14.48 -1.28 -9.52
N HIS A 461 -15.05 -0.19 -10.01
CA HIS A 461 -16.48 0.07 -10.06
C HIS A 461 -16.95 0.23 -11.51
N LYS A 462 -18.22 -0.10 -11.76
CA LYS A 462 -18.80 0.01 -13.11
C LYS A 462 -19.27 1.43 -13.40
N MET A 463 -19.73 2.14 -12.37
CA MET A 463 -20.28 3.48 -12.45
C MET A 463 -19.62 4.40 -11.42
N THR A 464 -19.90 5.71 -11.48
CA THR A 464 -19.35 6.66 -10.51
C THR A 464 -19.87 6.40 -9.08
N PRO A 465 -19.02 6.05 -8.11
CA PRO A 465 -19.43 5.86 -6.72
C PRO A 465 -19.80 7.21 -6.08
N ARG A 466 -20.88 7.25 -5.28
CA ARG A 466 -21.42 8.49 -4.68
C ARG A 466 -21.28 8.56 -3.17
N ARG A 467 -21.53 7.46 -2.48
CA ARG A 467 -21.47 7.35 -1.02
C ARG A 467 -21.01 5.96 -0.61
N VAL A 468 -20.31 5.89 0.50
CA VAL A 468 -19.93 4.64 1.17
C VAL A 468 -20.42 4.66 2.62
N ALA A 469 -20.88 3.53 3.13
CA ALA A 469 -21.23 3.32 4.53
C ALA A 469 -20.49 2.09 5.08
N VAL A 470 -19.99 2.22 6.31
CA VAL A 470 -19.23 1.16 6.99
C VAL A 470 -20.15 0.38 7.91
N HIS A 471 -20.12 -0.96 7.81
CA HIS A 471 -20.86 -1.79 8.74
C HIS A 471 -20.32 -1.64 10.16
N PRO A 472 -21.16 -1.46 11.19
CA PRO A 472 -20.70 -1.15 12.55
C PRO A 472 -19.83 -2.26 13.17
N ASN A 473 -20.09 -3.52 12.83
CA ASN A 473 -19.47 -4.67 13.51
C ASN A 473 -18.62 -5.56 12.60
N MET A 474 -18.79 -5.48 11.27
CA MET A 474 -18.18 -6.41 10.32
C MET A 474 -17.30 -5.63 9.36
N PRO A 475 -16.19 -6.21 8.86
CA PRO A 475 -15.26 -5.52 7.96
C PRO A 475 -15.83 -5.48 6.53
N CYS A 476 -16.98 -4.84 6.33
CA CYS A 476 -17.61 -4.68 5.03
C CYS A 476 -18.17 -3.27 4.82
N LEU A 477 -18.25 -2.91 3.54
CA LEU A 477 -18.59 -1.58 3.05
C LEU A 477 -19.75 -1.68 2.08
N VAL A 478 -20.72 -0.80 2.21
CA VAL A 478 -21.81 -0.64 1.25
C VAL A 478 -21.55 0.64 0.46
N THR A 479 -21.55 0.54 -0.87
CA THR A 479 -21.32 1.65 -1.78
C THR A 479 -22.47 1.78 -2.75
N ILE A 480 -22.89 3.02 -3.05
CA ILE A 480 -23.82 3.30 -4.14
C ILE A 480 -23.08 3.90 -5.34
N GLU A 481 -23.39 3.40 -6.53
CA GLU A 481 -22.82 3.86 -7.79
C GLU A 481 -23.93 4.45 -8.67
N THR A 482 -23.69 5.61 -9.30
CA THR A 482 -24.73 6.33 -10.06
C THR A 482 -24.16 7.25 -11.12
N ASP A 483 -24.61 7.04 -12.36
CA ASP A 483 -24.25 7.86 -13.52
C ASP A 483 -25.47 8.43 -14.24
N HIS A 484 -25.34 9.69 -14.64
CA HIS A 484 -26.28 10.39 -15.52
C HIS A 484 -25.93 10.12 -16.99
N ALA A 485 -26.94 10.16 -17.86
CA ALA A 485 -26.81 9.88 -19.29
C ALA A 485 -26.15 8.51 -19.51
N SER A 486 -26.61 7.51 -18.76
CA SER A 486 -26.10 6.14 -18.81
C SER A 486 -27.26 5.12 -18.87
N TYR A 487 -26.96 3.95 -19.43
CA TYR A 487 -27.87 2.80 -19.50
C TYR A 487 -27.48 1.73 -18.49
N THR A 488 -28.47 1.06 -17.91
CA THR A 488 -28.24 -0.18 -17.13
C THR A 488 -27.78 -1.31 -18.06
N GLU A 489 -27.13 -2.34 -17.51
CA GLU A 489 -26.63 -3.47 -18.33
C GLU A 489 -27.76 -4.20 -19.06
N VAL A 490 -28.93 -4.30 -18.41
CA VAL A 490 -30.16 -4.82 -19.00
C VAL A 490 -30.58 -3.98 -20.22
N THR A 491 -30.64 -2.65 -20.07
CA THR A 491 -31.01 -1.76 -21.17
C THR A 491 -29.98 -1.76 -22.30
N LYS A 492 -28.68 -1.82 -21.98
CA LYS A 492 -27.60 -1.95 -22.98
C LYS A 492 -27.77 -3.21 -23.82
N THR A 493 -28.04 -4.35 -23.17
CA THR A 493 -28.26 -5.64 -23.84
C THR A 493 -29.50 -5.59 -24.74
N MET A 494 -30.61 -5.02 -24.24
CA MET A 494 -31.82 -4.85 -25.05
C MET A 494 -31.59 -3.98 -26.29
N LYS A 495 -30.94 -2.82 -26.13
CA LYS A 495 -30.66 -1.90 -27.25
C LYS A 495 -29.73 -2.51 -28.28
N ARG A 496 -28.72 -3.25 -27.84
CA ARG A 496 -27.82 -3.97 -28.74
C ARG A 496 -28.56 -5.02 -29.56
N ASN A 497 -29.42 -5.80 -28.92
CA ASN A 497 -30.22 -6.80 -29.62
C ASN A 497 -31.19 -6.15 -30.61
N GLN A 498 -31.75 -5.00 -30.26
CA GLN A 498 -32.58 -4.21 -31.16
C GLN A 498 -31.78 -3.69 -32.36
N MET A 499 -30.61 -3.07 -32.14
CA MET A 499 -29.74 -2.61 -33.23
C MET A 499 -29.33 -3.75 -34.16
N ALA A 500 -28.99 -4.92 -33.61
CA ALA A 500 -28.66 -6.09 -34.41
C ALA A 500 -29.85 -6.56 -35.27
N ALA A 501 -31.07 -6.53 -34.73
CA ALA A 501 -32.28 -6.86 -35.49
C ALA A 501 -32.60 -5.80 -36.57
N ASP A 502 -32.39 -4.52 -36.27
CA ASP A 502 -32.59 -3.43 -37.23
C ASP A 502 -31.60 -3.56 -38.41
N VAL A 503 -30.34 -3.92 -38.15
CA VAL A 503 -29.33 -4.19 -39.19
C VAL A 503 -29.73 -5.39 -40.07
N GLU A 504 -30.17 -6.49 -39.46
CA GLU A 504 -30.69 -7.66 -40.19
C GLU A 504 -31.90 -7.29 -41.07
N ALA A 505 -32.76 -6.36 -40.63
CA ALA A 505 -33.95 -5.93 -41.36
C ALA A 505 -33.67 -4.91 -42.49
N MET A 506 -32.51 -4.25 -42.48
CA MET A 506 -32.12 -3.28 -43.51
C MET A 506 -31.54 -3.95 -44.78
N ALA A 507 -31.17 -5.22 -44.72
CA ALA A 507 -30.63 -5.94 -45.87
C ALA A 507 -31.69 -6.12 -46.96
N SER A 508 -31.35 -5.73 -48.20
CA SER A 508 -32.29 -5.78 -49.34
C SER A 508 -32.05 -6.99 -50.25
N ASP A 509 -30.81 -7.45 -50.36
CA ASP A 509 -30.39 -8.56 -51.23
C ASP A 509 -29.71 -9.71 -50.44
N GLU A 510 -29.64 -10.92 -51.02
CA GLU A 510 -29.07 -12.12 -50.35
C GLU A 510 -27.60 -11.96 -49.93
N THR A 511 -26.80 -11.20 -50.66
CA THR A 511 -25.40 -10.89 -50.31
C THR A 511 -25.29 -9.90 -49.16
N GLU A 512 -26.19 -8.90 -49.12
CA GLU A 512 -26.27 -7.96 -48.01
C GLU A 512 -26.80 -8.63 -46.74
N ALA A 513 -27.70 -9.61 -46.89
CA ALA A 513 -28.25 -10.36 -45.77
C ALA A 513 -27.17 -11.17 -45.02
N GLN A 514 -26.22 -11.79 -45.74
CA GLN A 514 -25.10 -12.49 -45.12
C GLN A 514 -24.18 -11.55 -44.35
N LEU A 515 -23.84 -10.39 -44.93
CA LEU A 515 -23.00 -9.38 -44.28
C LEU A 515 -23.71 -8.75 -43.07
N ALA A 516 -25.00 -8.42 -43.20
CA ALA A 516 -25.82 -7.88 -42.12
C ALA A 516 -25.93 -8.86 -40.95
N GLN A 517 -26.04 -10.17 -41.23
CA GLN A 517 -26.03 -11.21 -40.21
C GLN A 517 -24.69 -11.31 -39.48
N GLU A 518 -23.57 -11.18 -40.19
CA GLU A 518 -22.24 -11.15 -39.58
C GLU A 518 -22.06 -9.93 -38.66
N ILE A 519 -22.47 -8.74 -39.13
CA ILE A 519 -22.45 -7.49 -38.34
C ILE A 519 -23.35 -7.60 -37.11
N ALA A 520 -24.57 -8.12 -37.26
CA ALA A 520 -25.52 -8.31 -36.17
C ALA A 520 -25.00 -9.29 -35.11
N THR A 521 -24.32 -10.35 -35.54
CA THR A 521 -23.67 -11.32 -34.64
C THR A 521 -22.54 -10.64 -33.88
N ASN A 522 -21.68 -9.89 -34.57
CA ASN A 522 -20.59 -9.13 -33.95
C ASN A 522 -21.12 -8.11 -32.93
N LEU A 523 -22.18 -7.36 -33.27
CA LEU A 523 -22.82 -6.42 -32.36
C LEU A 523 -23.34 -7.10 -31.08
N ARG A 524 -23.93 -8.31 -31.20
CA ARG A 524 -24.44 -9.08 -30.06
C ARG A 524 -23.29 -9.58 -29.16
N GLU A 525 -22.26 -10.14 -29.76
CA GLU A 525 -21.19 -10.88 -29.06
C GLU A 525 -20.04 -9.97 -28.57
N ARG A 526 -19.60 -9.00 -29.37
CA ARG A 526 -18.43 -8.17 -29.05
C ARG A 526 -18.78 -7.09 -28.02
N LYS A 527 -18.40 -7.32 -26.77
CA LYS A 527 -18.41 -6.30 -25.70
C LYS A 527 -17.05 -5.61 -25.64
N LEU A 528 -17.00 -4.37 -26.13
CA LEU A 528 -15.83 -3.51 -25.93
C LEU A 528 -15.67 -3.18 -24.44
N ASP A 529 -14.42 -3.09 -23.98
CA ASP A 529 -14.13 -2.67 -22.61
C ASP A 529 -14.46 -1.17 -22.43
N GLU A 530 -15.52 -0.91 -21.66
CA GLU A 530 -15.98 0.45 -21.38
C GLU A 530 -14.95 1.31 -20.62
N ARG A 531 -13.93 0.70 -19.99
CA ARG A 531 -12.87 1.46 -19.30
C ARG A 531 -11.88 2.06 -20.28
N VAL A 532 -11.61 1.34 -21.37
CA VAL A 532 -10.68 1.73 -22.44
C VAL A 532 -11.40 2.62 -23.46
N TYR A 533 -12.56 2.17 -23.96
CA TYR A 533 -13.29 2.83 -25.04
C TYR A 533 -14.33 3.85 -24.56
N GLY A 534 -14.58 3.90 -23.25
CA GLY A 534 -15.62 4.73 -22.65
C GLY A 534 -16.99 4.05 -22.64
N ALA A 535 -17.79 4.40 -21.62
CA ALA A 535 -19.15 3.86 -21.50
C ALA A 535 -20.12 4.51 -22.50
N PRO A 536 -21.03 3.72 -23.12
CA PRO A 536 -22.07 4.26 -24.01
C PRO A 536 -22.95 5.30 -23.31
N ARG A 537 -23.11 6.47 -23.94
CA ARG A 537 -23.93 7.56 -23.38
C ARG A 537 -25.39 7.45 -23.80
N ALA A 538 -26.27 7.61 -22.83
CA ALA A 538 -27.71 7.69 -23.03
C ALA A 538 -28.16 9.13 -23.28
N ALA A 539 -29.42 9.29 -23.71
CA ALA A 539 -30.06 10.59 -23.79
C ALA A 539 -30.13 11.29 -22.41
N ARG A 540 -30.27 12.61 -22.41
CA ARG A 540 -30.46 13.39 -21.17
C ARG A 540 -31.66 12.87 -20.37
N GLY A 541 -31.55 12.87 -19.04
CA GLY A 541 -32.59 12.36 -18.14
C GLY A 541 -32.58 10.84 -17.93
N LYS A 542 -31.68 10.10 -18.60
CA LYS A 542 -31.45 8.67 -18.34
C LYS A 542 -30.45 8.46 -17.22
N TRP A 543 -30.74 7.49 -16.34
CA TRP A 543 -29.89 7.16 -15.19
C TRP A 543 -29.66 5.66 -15.08
N ALA A 544 -28.46 5.30 -14.63
CA ALA A 544 -28.11 3.95 -14.20
C ALA A 544 -27.52 4.01 -12.79
N SER A 545 -27.87 3.04 -11.95
CA SER A 545 -27.39 2.98 -10.58
C SER A 545 -27.30 1.55 -10.06
N ALA A 546 -26.41 1.34 -9.09
CA ALA A 546 -26.26 0.05 -8.43
C ALA A 546 -25.84 0.22 -6.96
N ILE A 547 -26.12 -0.80 -6.17
CA ILE A 547 -25.73 -0.92 -4.77
C ILE A 547 -24.76 -2.10 -4.67
N LYS A 548 -23.56 -1.84 -4.15
CA LYS A 548 -22.47 -2.81 -4.06
C LYS A 548 -22.08 -3.03 -2.61
N LEU A 549 -21.95 -4.29 -2.21
CA LEU A 549 -21.36 -4.70 -0.93
C LEU A 549 -19.95 -5.24 -1.20
N THR A 550 -18.98 -4.73 -0.46
CA THR A 550 -17.55 -4.99 -0.67
C THR A 550 -16.87 -5.37 0.65
N SER A 551 -15.94 -6.32 0.61
CA SER A 551 -15.07 -6.64 1.75
C SER A 551 -14.10 -5.49 2.03
N ALA A 552 -13.98 -5.06 3.28
CA ALA A 552 -13.03 -4.00 3.66
C ALA A 552 -11.58 -4.50 3.75
N VAL A 553 -11.37 -5.82 3.81
CA VAL A 553 -10.05 -6.46 3.90
C VAL A 553 -9.50 -6.73 2.51
N THR A 554 -10.27 -7.47 1.70
CA THR A 554 -9.85 -7.92 0.36
C THR A 554 -10.26 -6.97 -0.74
N GLY A 555 -11.21 -6.05 -0.50
CA GLY A 555 -11.78 -5.16 -1.50
C GLY A 555 -12.65 -5.85 -2.56
N GLU A 556 -12.88 -7.16 -2.41
CA GLU A 556 -13.68 -7.95 -3.34
C GLU A 556 -15.18 -7.66 -3.21
N LYS A 557 -15.88 -7.76 -4.34
CA LYS A 557 -17.33 -7.61 -4.44
C LYS A 557 -18.01 -8.84 -3.83
N LEU A 558 -18.77 -8.64 -2.77
CA LEU A 558 -19.54 -9.69 -2.09
C LEU A 558 -20.96 -9.83 -2.67
N SER A 559 -21.65 -8.70 -2.89
CA SER A 559 -23.00 -8.68 -3.47
C SER A 559 -23.25 -7.40 -4.28
N LEU A 560 -24.17 -7.47 -5.25
CA LEU A 560 -24.52 -6.37 -6.16
C LEU A 560 -26.01 -6.40 -6.46
N PHE A 561 -26.65 -5.24 -6.39
CA PHE A 561 -28.03 -5.05 -6.81
C PHE A 561 -28.10 -3.88 -7.81
N GLU A 562 -28.44 -4.17 -9.05
CA GLU A 562 -28.61 -3.16 -10.10
C GLU A 562 -30.03 -2.58 -10.02
N LEU A 563 -30.14 -1.24 -9.98
CA LEU A 563 -31.42 -0.56 -9.95
C LEU A 563 -32.06 -0.52 -11.35
N PRO A 564 -33.40 -0.39 -11.43
CA PRO A 564 -34.09 -0.17 -12.70
C PRO A 564 -33.60 1.08 -13.43
N GLN A 565 -33.80 1.10 -14.76
CA GLN A 565 -33.48 2.25 -15.59
C GLN A 565 -34.24 3.50 -15.10
N ASP A 566 -33.55 4.64 -15.08
CA ASP A 566 -34.09 5.96 -14.69
C ASP A 566 -34.34 6.14 -13.18
N GLU A 567 -33.85 5.21 -12.36
CA GLU A 567 -33.71 5.39 -10.92
C GLU A 567 -32.24 5.74 -10.57
N ASN A 568 -32.04 6.83 -9.86
CA ASN A 568 -30.73 7.31 -9.44
C ASN A 568 -30.55 7.13 -7.92
N ALA A 569 -29.47 6.49 -7.46
CA ALA A 569 -29.18 6.39 -6.03
C ALA A 569 -28.40 7.64 -5.56
N LYS A 570 -28.90 8.33 -4.53
CA LYS A 570 -28.32 9.62 -4.09
C LYS A 570 -27.72 9.56 -2.70
N CYS A 571 -28.37 8.83 -1.80
CA CYS A 571 -27.96 8.75 -0.41
C CYS A 571 -28.10 7.32 0.13
N LEU A 572 -27.28 7.02 1.13
CA LEU A 572 -27.10 5.71 1.72
C LEU A 572 -26.96 5.87 3.23
N ALA A 573 -27.65 5.04 4.01
CA ALA A 573 -27.47 4.94 5.44
C ALA A 573 -27.67 3.49 5.93
N LEU A 574 -26.92 3.11 6.95
CA LEU A 574 -27.16 1.89 7.72
C LEU A 574 -27.99 2.26 8.95
N VAL A 575 -29.16 1.64 9.12
CA VAL A 575 -30.09 1.95 10.20
C VAL A 575 -30.43 0.68 10.97
N GLN A 576 -30.23 0.72 12.28
CA GLN A 576 -30.67 -0.30 13.22
C GLN A 576 -31.98 0.17 13.85
N PHE A 577 -33.09 -0.43 13.44
CA PHE A 577 -34.43 -0.03 13.92
C PHE A 577 -34.70 -0.58 15.31
N SER A 578 -35.39 0.18 16.18
CA SER A 578 -35.73 -0.28 17.53
C SER A 578 -36.55 -1.57 17.58
N LYS A 579 -37.33 -1.85 16.53
CA LYS A 579 -38.12 -3.09 16.40
C LYS A 579 -37.28 -4.32 16.05
N HIS A 580 -36.11 -4.12 15.46
CA HIS A 580 -35.18 -5.18 15.05
C HIS A 580 -33.77 -4.80 15.51
N PRO A 581 -33.49 -4.89 16.82
CA PRO A 581 -32.20 -4.47 17.37
C PRO A 581 -31.05 -5.32 16.84
N ASP A 582 -31.26 -6.60 16.50
CA ASP A 582 -30.16 -7.45 16.07
C ASP A 582 -29.84 -7.35 14.57
N ALA A 583 -30.62 -6.56 13.82
CA ALA A 583 -30.50 -6.46 12.37
C ALA A 583 -30.11 -5.03 11.94
N VAL A 584 -29.10 -4.96 11.06
CA VAL A 584 -28.71 -3.73 10.38
C VAL A 584 -29.41 -3.70 9.02
N MET A 585 -30.16 -2.64 8.76
CA MET A 585 -30.84 -2.43 7.48
C MET A 585 -30.09 -1.41 6.64
N ILE A 586 -29.97 -1.67 5.35
CA ILE A 586 -29.46 -0.70 4.38
C ILE A 586 -30.64 0.08 3.81
N LEU A 587 -30.60 1.40 3.91
CA LEU A 587 -31.54 2.28 3.26
C LEU A 587 -30.85 3.06 2.16
N VAL A 588 -31.39 2.99 0.95
CA VAL A 588 -30.91 3.74 -0.22
C VAL A 588 -32.02 4.66 -0.71
N GLY A 589 -31.74 5.96 -0.68
CA GLY A 589 -32.65 6.98 -1.17
C GLY A 589 -32.37 7.30 -2.64
N CYS A 590 -33.42 7.29 -3.44
CA CYS A 590 -33.33 7.45 -4.88
C CYS A 590 -34.22 8.59 -5.42
N GLY A 591 -33.82 9.15 -6.54
CA GLY A 591 -34.67 9.92 -7.46
C GLY A 591 -35.12 9.06 -8.63
N VAL A 592 -36.29 9.34 -9.19
CA VAL A 592 -36.86 8.63 -10.34
C VAL A 592 -37.31 9.65 -11.38
N ASN A 593 -36.92 9.45 -12.64
CA ASN A 593 -37.18 10.39 -13.75
C ASN A 593 -36.65 11.81 -13.49
N GLU A 594 -35.54 11.93 -12.76
CA GLU A 594 -34.96 13.23 -12.43
C GLU A 594 -34.18 13.79 -13.63
N ILE A 595 -34.40 15.07 -13.94
CA ILE A 595 -33.69 15.77 -15.02
C ILE A 595 -32.80 16.84 -14.37
N LEU A 596 -31.51 16.83 -14.70
CA LEU A 596 -30.57 17.86 -14.27
C LEU A 596 -30.74 19.11 -15.16
N ASN A 597 -30.71 20.31 -14.54
CA ASN A 597 -30.88 21.61 -15.21
C ASN A 597 -32.25 21.79 -15.89
N ALA A 598 -33.31 21.78 -15.08
CA ALA A 598 -34.71 21.91 -15.52
C ALA A 598 -35.06 23.25 -16.21
N GLN A 599 -34.15 24.22 -16.31
CA GLN A 599 -34.40 25.49 -16.97
C GLN A 599 -34.52 25.36 -18.50
N ASP A 600 -33.91 24.32 -19.09
CA ASP A 600 -33.84 24.13 -20.55
C ASP A 600 -34.69 22.96 -21.07
N THR A 601 -35.49 22.30 -20.22
CA THR A 601 -36.23 21.09 -20.60
C THR A 601 -37.64 21.11 -20.05
N GLU A 602 -38.64 20.96 -20.93
CA GLU A 602 -40.04 20.77 -20.51
C GLU A 602 -40.16 19.46 -19.72
N ILE A 603 -40.67 19.55 -18.49
CA ILE A 603 -40.96 18.37 -17.66
C ILE A 603 -42.09 17.60 -18.33
N ASP A 604 -41.86 16.33 -18.66
CA ASP A 604 -42.91 15.44 -19.16
C ASP A 604 -44.02 15.32 -18.09
N PRO A 605 -45.22 15.86 -18.32
CA PRO A 605 -46.30 15.84 -17.34
C PRO A 605 -46.80 14.43 -17.04
N LEU A 606 -46.53 13.44 -17.91
CA LEU A 606 -46.88 12.04 -17.72
C LEU A 606 -45.86 11.30 -16.83
N ARG A 607 -44.64 11.84 -16.66
CA ARG A 607 -43.55 11.22 -15.89
C ARG A 607 -42.87 12.23 -14.97
N PRO A 608 -43.61 12.77 -13.96
CA PRO A 608 -43.03 13.74 -13.05
C PRO A 608 -41.88 13.14 -12.23
N PRO A 609 -40.89 13.96 -11.83
CA PRO A 609 -39.84 13.54 -10.91
C PRO A 609 -40.45 13.10 -9.57
N ARG A 610 -40.07 11.90 -9.13
CA ARG A 610 -40.50 11.31 -7.84
C ARG A 610 -39.29 10.71 -7.13
N GLY A 611 -39.47 10.20 -5.92
CA GLY A 611 -38.41 9.50 -5.21
C GLY A 611 -38.85 8.17 -4.66
N CYS A 612 -37.90 7.38 -4.18
CA CYS A 612 -38.18 6.17 -3.45
C CYS A 612 -37.05 5.85 -2.47
N VAL A 613 -37.36 5.01 -1.48
CA VAL A 613 -36.40 4.45 -0.54
C VAL A 613 -36.42 2.93 -0.66
N TYR A 614 -35.29 2.36 -1.06
CA TYR A 614 -35.06 0.93 -1.00
C TYR A 614 -34.59 0.53 0.38
N THR A 615 -35.14 -0.56 0.90
CA THR A 615 -34.72 -1.16 2.17
C THR A 615 -34.22 -2.57 1.92
N PHE A 616 -33.01 -2.86 2.39
CA PHE A 616 -32.41 -4.19 2.35
C PHE A 616 -32.05 -4.65 3.75
N HIS A 617 -32.14 -5.95 3.98
CA HIS A 617 -31.65 -6.59 5.18
C HIS A 617 -30.22 -7.05 4.95
N LEU A 618 -29.28 -6.60 5.77
CA LEU A 618 -27.90 -7.08 5.68
C LEU A 618 -27.74 -8.37 6.49
N SER A 619 -27.11 -9.37 5.89
CA SER A 619 -26.78 -10.64 6.55
C SER A 619 -25.94 -10.40 7.81
N PRO A 620 -26.18 -11.13 8.91
CA PRO A 620 -25.35 -11.06 10.11
C PRO A 620 -23.86 -11.32 9.84
N ASN A 621 -23.55 -12.11 8.81
CA ASN A 621 -22.19 -12.43 8.40
C ASN A 621 -21.53 -11.32 7.55
N GLY A 622 -22.30 -10.30 7.12
CA GLY A 622 -21.79 -9.19 6.31
C GLY A 622 -21.40 -9.56 4.88
N ASP A 623 -21.88 -10.69 4.37
CA ASP A 623 -21.54 -11.29 3.07
C ASP A 623 -22.57 -11.02 1.96
N ARG A 624 -23.84 -10.81 2.32
CA ARG A 624 -24.90 -10.47 1.37
C ARG A 624 -25.93 -9.54 1.98
N PHE A 625 -26.71 -8.88 1.13
CA PHE A 625 -27.90 -8.16 1.52
C PHE A 625 -29.10 -8.61 0.70
N ASP A 626 -30.27 -8.70 1.34
CA ASP A 626 -31.50 -9.21 0.76
C ASP A 626 -32.51 -8.06 0.61
N PHE A 627 -33.11 -7.92 -0.57
CA PHE A 627 -34.13 -6.89 -0.81
C PHE A 627 -35.40 -7.16 0.01
N LEU A 628 -35.87 -6.15 0.75
CA LEU A 628 -37.11 -6.26 1.53
C LEU A 628 -38.30 -5.59 0.82
N HIS A 629 -38.22 -4.29 0.59
CA HIS A 629 -39.27 -3.52 -0.06
C HIS A 629 -38.77 -2.15 -0.55
N ARG A 630 -39.60 -1.52 -1.39
CA ARG A 630 -39.39 -0.19 -1.98
C ARG A 630 -40.53 0.73 -1.57
N THR A 631 -40.23 1.84 -0.90
CA THR A 631 -41.22 2.81 -0.43
C THR A 631 -41.18 4.06 -1.30
N GLU A 632 -42.29 4.44 -1.93
CA GLU A 632 -42.40 5.65 -2.75
C GLU A 632 -42.41 6.93 -1.90
N THR A 633 -41.77 7.98 -2.41
CA THR A 633 -41.79 9.34 -1.86
C THR A 633 -42.24 10.34 -2.94
N PRO A 634 -42.90 11.44 -2.54
CA PRO A 634 -43.45 12.40 -3.51
C PRO A 634 -42.36 13.17 -4.28
N LEU A 635 -41.16 13.30 -3.70
CA LEU A 635 -40.01 13.99 -4.30
C LEU A 635 -38.76 13.11 -4.17
N PRO A 636 -37.71 13.34 -5.00
CA PRO A 636 -36.43 12.67 -4.90
C PRO A 636 -35.83 12.74 -3.48
N VAL A 637 -35.29 11.62 -3.01
CA VAL A 637 -34.71 11.50 -1.67
C VAL A 637 -33.24 11.95 -1.71
N GLY A 638 -32.93 13.03 -1.00
CA GLY A 638 -31.60 13.66 -0.98
C GLY A 638 -30.73 13.22 0.19
N ALA A 639 -31.34 12.85 1.32
CA ALA A 639 -30.62 12.47 2.54
C ALA A 639 -31.36 11.39 3.34
N ILE A 640 -30.60 10.48 3.94
CA ILE A 640 -31.08 9.51 4.93
C ILE A 640 -30.07 9.47 6.08
N HIS A 641 -30.55 9.37 7.31
CA HIS A 641 -29.70 9.19 8.49
C HIS A 641 -30.41 8.32 9.53
N ASP A 642 -29.66 7.56 10.32
CA ASP A 642 -30.21 6.88 11.50
C ASP A 642 -30.54 7.91 12.59
N PHE A 643 -31.72 7.82 13.21
CA PHE A 643 -32.09 8.72 14.30
C PHE A 643 -33.02 8.03 15.29
N ARG A 644 -32.52 7.80 16.52
CA ARG A 644 -33.27 7.23 17.64
C ARG A 644 -33.98 5.90 17.30
N GLY A 645 -33.28 5.01 16.59
CA GLY A 645 -33.82 3.69 16.20
C GLY A 645 -34.91 3.76 15.11
N MET A 646 -34.96 4.88 14.39
CA MET A 646 -35.78 5.12 13.21
C MET A 646 -34.89 5.72 12.10
N ALA A 647 -35.44 5.82 10.89
CA ALA A 647 -34.78 6.47 9.77
C ALA A 647 -35.31 7.91 9.61
N LEU A 648 -34.41 8.88 9.59
CA LEU A 648 -34.73 10.26 9.23
C LEU A 648 -34.45 10.44 7.74
N VAL A 649 -35.48 10.78 6.96
CA VAL A 649 -35.43 10.83 5.50
C VAL A 649 -35.81 12.22 5.01
N GLY A 650 -34.92 12.77 4.19
CA GLY A 650 -35.05 14.06 3.54
C GLY A 650 -35.41 13.93 2.06
N PHE A 651 -36.53 14.53 1.64
CA PHE A 651 -36.92 14.56 0.23
C PHE A 651 -37.43 15.95 -0.20
N GLY A 652 -36.73 16.55 -1.15
CA GLY A 652 -36.94 17.94 -1.56
C GLY A 652 -36.81 18.91 -0.39
N ARG A 653 -37.94 19.45 0.06
CA ARG A 653 -38.05 20.40 1.18
C ARG A 653 -38.61 19.80 2.48
N PHE A 654 -38.90 18.51 2.48
CA PHE A 654 -39.58 17.83 3.57
C PHE A 654 -38.61 16.92 4.30
N LEU A 655 -38.69 16.95 5.63
CA LEU A 655 -37.97 16.05 6.52
C LEU A 655 -38.98 15.15 7.23
N ARG A 656 -38.84 13.83 7.08
CA ARG A 656 -39.80 12.86 7.63
C ARG A 656 -39.10 11.73 8.37
N MET A 657 -39.60 11.37 9.55
CA MET A 657 -39.15 10.16 10.25
C MET A 657 -39.97 8.95 9.84
N TYR A 658 -39.27 7.87 9.59
CA TYR A 658 -39.80 6.58 9.18
C TYR A 658 -39.39 5.50 10.16
N ASP A 659 -40.34 4.61 10.42
CA ASP A 659 -40.13 3.37 11.17
C ASP A 659 -40.34 2.17 10.22
N ILE A 660 -39.74 1.04 10.54
CA ILE A 660 -39.78 -0.16 9.70
C ILE A 660 -41.18 -0.80 9.73
N GLY A 661 -41.66 -1.20 8.56
CA GLY A 661 -42.88 -1.97 8.35
C GLY A 661 -42.63 -3.13 7.40
N GLN A 662 -43.53 -4.12 7.38
CA GLN A 662 -43.32 -5.34 6.58
C GLN A 662 -43.34 -5.09 5.06
N LYS A 663 -44.19 -4.18 4.59
CA LYS A 663 -44.37 -3.89 3.15
C LYS A 663 -43.78 -2.55 2.70
N LYS A 664 -43.60 -1.61 3.62
CA LYS A 664 -43.10 -0.25 3.38
C LYS A 664 -42.65 0.40 4.68
N LEU A 665 -41.87 1.47 4.57
CA LEU A 665 -41.55 2.35 5.68
C LEU A 665 -42.79 3.14 6.11
N LEU A 666 -43.01 3.25 7.42
CA LEU A 666 -44.17 3.91 8.03
C LEU A 666 -43.79 5.29 8.53
N ALA A 667 -44.39 6.33 7.94
CA ALA A 667 -44.20 7.71 8.37
C ALA A 667 -44.71 7.90 9.81
N LYS A 668 -43.88 8.53 10.67
CA LYS A 668 -44.20 8.81 12.07
C LYS A 668 -44.34 10.29 12.38
N CYS A 669 -43.47 11.11 11.81
CA CYS A 669 -43.57 12.56 11.89
C CYS A 669 -42.99 13.21 10.63
N GLU A 670 -43.41 14.43 10.36
CA GLU A 670 -42.96 15.24 9.23
C GLU A 670 -42.79 16.69 9.66
N ASN A 671 -41.70 17.30 9.24
CA ASN A 671 -41.49 18.74 9.31
C ASN A 671 -41.91 19.36 7.97
N LYS A 672 -42.72 20.43 8.04
CA LYS A 672 -43.26 21.14 6.86
C LYS A 672 -42.56 22.48 6.60
N ASN A 673 -41.52 22.83 7.35
CA ASN A 673 -40.76 24.06 7.13
C ASN A 673 -39.92 23.93 5.84
N ASP A 674 -39.94 24.97 4.99
CA ASP A 674 -39.16 25.02 3.74
C ASP A 674 -37.65 24.98 4.04
N LEU A 675 -37.03 23.82 3.91
CA LEU A 675 -35.60 23.61 4.08
C LEU A 675 -35.07 22.80 2.87
N PHE A 676 -34.22 23.39 2.04
CA PHE A 676 -33.56 22.64 0.96
C PHE A 676 -32.46 21.75 1.56
N GLU A 677 -32.47 20.45 1.27
CA GLU A 677 -31.60 19.50 1.95
C GLU A 677 -30.48 18.95 1.07
N THR A 678 -29.23 19.09 1.53
CA THR A 678 -28.06 18.48 0.88
C THR A 678 -27.39 17.41 1.73
N ARG A 679 -27.48 17.48 3.07
CA ARG A 679 -26.94 16.45 3.99
C ARG A 679 -27.60 16.48 5.37
N LEU A 680 -27.85 15.31 5.96
CA LEU A 680 -28.26 15.15 7.36
C LEU A 680 -27.09 14.62 8.18
N VAL A 681 -26.88 15.17 9.38
CA VAL A 681 -25.95 14.63 10.38
C VAL A 681 -26.62 14.75 11.75
N SER A 682 -26.59 13.71 12.58
CA SER A 682 -27.12 13.82 13.96
C SER A 682 -26.02 13.72 15.02
N LYS A 683 -26.08 14.60 16.02
CA LYS A 683 -25.33 14.49 17.30
C LYS A 683 -26.36 14.58 18.41
N ARG A 684 -26.65 13.47 19.08
CA ARG A 684 -27.71 13.41 20.11
C ARG A 684 -27.54 14.56 21.12
N PRO A 685 -28.60 15.34 21.43
CA PRO A 685 -30.01 15.15 21.04
C PRO A 685 -30.45 15.87 19.74
N ARG A 686 -29.55 16.54 19.02
CA ARG A 686 -29.86 17.44 17.91
C ARG A 686 -29.62 16.78 16.54
N ALA A 687 -30.50 17.05 15.59
CA ALA A 687 -30.23 16.82 14.17
C ALA A 687 -29.70 18.12 13.57
N HIS A 688 -28.61 18.03 12.82
CA HIS A 688 -28.03 19.12 12.06
C HIS A 688 -28.37 18.90 10.59
N LEU A 689 -29.05 19.88 10.01
CA LEU A 689 -29.36 19.91 8.59
C LEU A 689 -28.31 20.82 7.92
N ALA A 690 -27.61 20.28 6.93
CA ALA A 690 -26.87 21.11 5.99
C ALA A 690 -27.85 21.54 4.89
N VAL A 691 -28.09 22.84 4.85
CA VAL A 691 -28.80 23.52 3.76
C VAL A 691 -27.82 23.73 2.63
#